data_AF-A0A811SA27-F1
#
_entry.id   AF-A0A811SA27-F1
#
_cell.length_a   1.000
_cell.length_b   1.000
_cell.length_c   1.000
_cell.angle_alpha   90.00
_cell.angle_beta   90.00
_cell.angle_gamma   90.00
#
_symmetry.space_group_name_H-M   'P 1'
#
loop_
_entity.id
_entity.type
_entity.pdbx_description
1 polymer ?
#
loop_
_entity_poly.entity_id
_entity_poly.type
_entity_poly.pdbx_seq_one_letter_code
_entity_poly.pdbx_strand_id
1 'polypeptide(L)'
;MQHGAHPPSASQAKYAVARVAMPPRFPTARLLTSTRPHRLLPSRSSPLSPLPSASLSPAPRALRLPPPLLHRGARRRLLPRGMASASAAAPRPHAAAEAPPVGVGGEGAAAPRRLALEELPWDHSFVRELPGDPRSDAIPREVLHACYSKVSPSVKVDNPKLLAWSDSVADLLDLDHKEFERPDFPQFFSGATPLVGSLPYAQCYGGHQFGVWAGQLGDGRAITLGEVVNSRGERWELQLKGCGKTPYSRFADGLAVLRSSIREFLCSEAMHGLGIPTTRALCLVETGKSVVRDMFYDGNAKEEPGAIVCRVAPSFLRFGSYQIHASRGKEDIEIVRRLADYVILQHFPHLENMKKSEAWAVEVAERTAYLIARWQGVGFTHGVLNTDNMSVLGLTIDYGPFGFLDAFDPNYTPNTTDLPGKRYCFANQPGVGLWNIAQFAGPLSSAELISKDEANYVMERYGTKFMDEYQSIMTKKLGLTKYNKQLISKLLNNLAVDKVDYTNFFRLLSNVKADPGIPENELLVPLKAALLDIGKERKEAWISWVQTYIEELVESGIPDEERKAAMNSVNPKYILRNYLCQSAIDTAEQSDYEEVRRLLKVMQNPYDEQPGMEKYARLPPAWAYRPGVCMLSCSS
;
A
#
# COMPACT_ATOMS: atom_id res chain seq x y z
N MET A 1 -31.58 -24.61 50.14
CA MET A 1 -30.18 -24.60 49.68
C MET A 1 -30.16 -24.05 48.27
N GLN A 2 -29.61 -22.85 48.11
CA GLN A 2 -29.43 -22.14 46.85
C GLN A 2 -28.25 -22.75 46.09
N HIS A 3 -28.37 -22.94 44.78
CA HIS A 3 -27.22 -22.83 43.88
C HIS A 3 -27.66 -22.13 42.59
N GLY A 4 -27.08 -20.95 42.39
CA GLY A 4 -27.40 -20.01 41.33
C GLY A 4 -26.78 -20.39 39.99
N ALA A 5 -27.48 -19.99 38.93
CA ALA A 5 -26.97 -19.97 37.58
C ALA A 5 -25.92 -18.87 37.42
N HIS A 6 -24.72 -19.24 36.96
CA HIS A 6 -23.73 -18.30 36.45
C HIS A 6 -24.14 -17.84 35.03
N PRO A 7 -24.08 -16.53 34.70
CA PRO A 7 -24.25 -16.07 33.33
C PRO A 7 -22.97 -16.34 32.51
N PRO A 8 -23.07 -16.53 31.17
CA PRO A 8 -21.91 -16.81 30.34
C PRO A 8 -21.00 -15.58 30.21
N SER A 9 -19.69 -15.85 30.18
CA SER A 9 -18.60 -14.86 30.16
C SER A 9 -18.62 -13.92 28.94
N ALA A 10 -18.21 -12.67 29.15
CA ALA A 10 -18.16 -11.56 28.19
C ALA A 10 -17.13 -11.69 27.02
N SER A 11 -16.76 -12.91 26.60
CA SER A 11 -15.82 -13.13 25.48
C SER A 11 -16.49 -13.52 24.16
N GLN A 12 -17.78 -13.87 24.16
CA GLN A 12 -18.49 -14.34 22.95
C GLN A 12 -19.32 -13.25 22.23
N ALA A 13 -19.41 -12.04 22.78
CA ALA A 13 -20.18 -10.92 22.20
C ALA A 13 -19.35 -9.95 21.33
N LYS A 14 -18.02 -10.13 21.20
CA LYS A 14 -17.13 -9.18 20.50
C LYS A 14 -16.63 -9.62 19.11
N TYR A 15 -17.16 -10.71 18.55
CA TYR A 15 -16.81 -11.20 17.20
C TYR A 15 -17.97 -11.11 16.19
N ALA A 16 -19.08 -10.46 16.54
CA ALA A 16 -20.26 -10.36 15.68
C ALA A 16 -20.16 -9.24 14.61
N VAL A 17 -19.42 -8.16 14.89
CA VAL A 17 -19.31 -7.01 13.98
C VAL A 17 -18.52 -7.34 12.70
N ALA A 18 -17.58 -8.31 12.76
CA ALA A 18 -16.80 -8.74 11.59
C ALA A 18 -17.49 -9.81 10.72
N ARG A 19 -18.61 -10.41 11.15
CA ARG A 19 -19.32 -11.44 10.36
C ARG A 19 -20.35 -10.87 9.38
N VAL A 20 -20.74 -9.60 9.52
CA VAL A 20 -21.79 -8.97 8.72
C VAL A 20 -21.24 -8.26 7.47
N ALA A 21 -19.93 -8.04 7.41
CA ALA A 21 -19.27 -7.17 6.41
C ALA A 21 -18.52 -7.90 5.27
N MET A 22 -18.53 -9.22 5.22
CA MET A 22 -17.90 -9.95 4.11
C MET A 22 -18.87 -10.10 2.92
N PRO A 23 -18.41 -10.01 1.66
CA PRO A 23 -19.16 -10.58 0.53
C PRO A 23 -19.52 -12.05 0.84
N PRO A 24 -20.64 -12.58 0.29
CA PRO A 24 -21.12 -13.91 0.65
C PRO A 24 -20.00 -14.94 0.55
N ARG A 25 -19.84 -15.76 1.59
CA ARG A 25 -18.92 -16.90 1.56
C ARG A 25 -19.32 -17.78 0.38
N PHE A 26 -18.47 -17.83 -0.65
CA PHE A 26 -18.60 -18.78 -1.74
C PHE A 26 -18.43 -20.21 -1.18
N PRO A 27 -19.26 -21.18 -1.58
CA PRO A 27 -19.17 -22.53 -1.07
C PRO A 27 -17.83 -23.15 -1.48
N THR A 28 -16.99 -23.45 -0.50
CA THR A 28 -15.82 -24.31 -0.67
C THR A 28 -16.28 -25.71 -1.06
N ALA A 29 -15.85 -26.19 -2.23
CA ALA A 29 -16.03 -27.57 -2.64
C ALA A 29 -15.45 -28.52 -1.59
N ARG A 30 -16.26 -29.49 -1.13
CA ARG A 30 -15.85 -30.55 -0.21
C ARG A 30 -14.85 -31.47 -0.93
N LEU A 31 -13.58 -31.43 -0.53
CA LEU A 31 -12.64 -32.51 -0.81
C LEU A 31 -12.85 -33.62 0.23
N LEU A 32 -13.27 -34.79 -0.26
CA LEU A 32 -13.35 -36.04 0.48
C LEU A 32 -11.94 -36.48 0.88
N THR A 33 -11.68 -36.54 2.18
CA THR A 33 -10.48 -37.17 2.74
C THR A 33 -10.68 -38.69 2.80
N SER A 34 -9.86 -39.46 2.09
CA SER A 34 -9.72 -40.89 2.33
C SER A 34 -8.33 -41.40 1.95
N THR A 35 -7.74 -42.13 2.90
CA THR A 35 -6.64 -43.12 2.83
C THR A 35 -5.21 -42.71 3.24
N ARG A 36 -4.61 -43.68 3.94
CA ARG A 36 -3.48 -43.69 4.90
C ARG A 36 -2.10 -43.60 4.25
N PRO A 37 -1.03 -43.20 4.97
CA PRO A 37 0.34 -43.32 4.49
C PRO A 37 0.96 -44.68 4.88
N HIS A 38 1.65 -45.31 3.91
CA HIS A 38 2.52 -46.47 4.11
C HIS A 38 3.92 -46.02 4.57
N ARG A 39 4.45 -46.73 5.58
CA ARG A 39 5.85 -46.72 6.04
C ARG A 39 6.78 -47.28 4.97
N LEU A 40 7.95 -46.66 4.78
CA LEU A 40 9.21 -47.35 4.47
C LEU A 40 10.41 -46.61 5.13
N LEU A 41 11.19 -47.35 5.91
CA LEU A 41 12.58 -47.08 6.34
C LEU A 41 13.51 -47.96 5.47
N PRO A 42 14.78 -47.57 5.26
CA PRO A 42 15.91 -48.15 6.06
C PRO A 42 17.00 -47.08 6.37
N SER A 43 17.68 -47.02 7.52
CA SER A 43 18.58 -47.93 8.27
C SER A 43 20.08 -47.55 8.12
N ARG A 44 20.80 -47.60 9.28
CA ARG A 44 22.27 -47.52 9.54
C ARG A 44 22.89 -46.12 9.74
N SER A 45 23.82 -45.85 10.67
CA SER A 45 24.18 -46.34 12.02
C SER A 45 25.38 -45.49 12.50
N SER A 46 25.23 -44.75 13.62
CA SER A 46 26.14 -44.38 14.74
C SER A 46 27.66 -44.08 14.55
N PRO A 47 28.44 -43.52 15.54
CA PRO A 47 28.11 -43.08 16.92
C PRO A 47 28.74 -41.74 17.45
N LEU A 48 28.09 -41.17 18.49
CA LEU A 48 28.58 -40.59 19.78
C LEU A 48 29.87 -39.74 19.88
N SER A 49 29.78 -38.52 20.48
CA SER A 49 30.10 -38.25 21.91
C SER A 49 29.99 -36.75 22.33
N PRO A 50 29.84 -36.41 23.64
CA PRO A 50 29.24 -35.16 24.13
C PRO A 50 30.09 -34.26 25.09
N LEU A 51 29.68 -32.99 25.24
CA LEU A 51 29.73 -32.07 26.44
C LEU A 51 31.14 -31.68 27.03
N PRO A 52 31.31 -30.59 27.85
CA PRO A 52 30.35 -30.07 28.84
C PRO A 52 30.25 -28.55 29.09
N SER A 53 29.24 -28.26 29.92
CA SER A 53 28.89 -27.04 30.66
C SER A 53 29.92 -26.60 31.72
N ALA A 54 29.95 -25.30 32.04
CA ALA A 54 30.41 -24.79 33.33
C ALA A 54 29.55 -23.60 33.79
N SER A 55 29.31 -23.56 35.10
CA SER A 55 28.40 -22.69 35.84
C SER A 55 29.17 -21.75 36.79
N LEU A 56 28.42 -20.79 37.38
CA LEU A 56 28.59 -20.08 38.67
C LEU A 56 28.94 -18.57 38.66
N SER A 57 28.01 -17.83 39.30
CA SER A 57 27.97 -16.43 39.76
C SER A 57 28.98 -16.12 40.91
N PRO A 58 28.93 -14.99 41.69
CA PRO A 58 28.13 -13.73 41.66
C PRO A 58 28.91 -12.40 41.98
N ALA A 59 28.22 -11.25 41.81
CA ALA A 59 28.16 -9.92 42.53
C ALA A 59 29.34 -9.44 43.46
N PRO A 60 29.55 -8.13 43.80
CA PRO A 60 28.50 -7.14 44.14
C PRO A 60 28.81 -5.60 44.03
N ARG A 61 27.84 -4.82 44.54
CA ARG A 61 27.89 -3.46 45.16
C ARG A 61 27.44 -2.24 44.34
N ALA A 62 26.19 -1.86 44.60
CA ALA A 62 25.67 -0.51 44.45
C ALA A 62 25.91 0.32 45.73
N LEU A 63 26.40 1.56 45.55
CA LEU A 63 26.45 2.62 46.56
C LEU A 63 25.28 3.59 46.30
N ARG A 64 24.48 3.84 47.33
CA ARG A 64 23.46 4.90 47.40
C ARG A 64 23.85 5.86 48.52
N LEU A 65 23.67 7.17 48.29
CA LEU A 65 23.34 8.28 49.23
C LEU A 65 23.27 9.58 48.38
N PRO A 66 22.71 10.73 48.85
CA PRO A 66 21.30 11.08 49.09
C PRO A 66 20.88 12.38 48.31
N PRO A 67 19.68 12.97 48.50
CA PRO A 67 19.06 13.92 47.56
C PRO A 67 19.22 15.43 47.93
N PRO A 68 18.92 16.34 46.99
CA PRO A 68 18.17 17.57 47.31
C PRO A 68 17.18 17.93 46.19
N LEU A 69 16.24 18.88 46.23
CA LEU A 69 15.62 19.74 47.23
C LEU A 69 14.36 20.28 46.52
N LEU A 70 13.34 20.60 47.30
CA LEU A 70 12.15 21.33 46.87
C LEU A 70 12.51 22.70 46.27
N HIS A 71 11.84 23.10 45.19
CA HIS A 71 11.42 24.51 45.07
C HIS A 71 10.06 24.66 44.40
N ARG A 72 9.18 25.32 45.15
CA ARG A 72 7.86 25.79 44.74
C ARG A 72 7.98 26.94 43.74
N GLY A 73 7.05 26.97 42.79
CA GLY A 73 6.11 28.09 42.68
C GLY A 73 6.27 28.98 41.45
N ALA A 74 5.28 28.91 40.56
CA ALA A 74 4.77 30.10 39.88
C ALA A 74 3.28 29.91 39.58
N ARG A 75 2.46 30.71 40.27
CA ARG A 75 1.03 30.89 40.03
C ARG A 75 0.82 31.49 38.64
N ARG A 76 -0.19 31.02 37.90
CA ARG A 76 -0.85 31.85 36.89
C ARG A 76 -2.36 31.81 37.05
N ARG A 77 -2.91 33.02 36.93
CA ARG A 77 -4.25 33.45 37.30
C ARG A 77 -5.33 32.83 36.41
N LEU A 78 -6.40 32.38 37.06
CA LEU A 78 -7.73 32.17 36.51
C LEU A 78 -8.40 33.50 36.19
N LEU A 79 -9.11 33.57 35.06
CA LEU A 79 -10.29 34.43 34.79
C LEU A 79 -11.04 33.87 33.53
N PRO A 80 -12.34 34.15 33.35
CA PRO A 80 -13.38 33.15 33.59
C PRO A 80 -14.10 32.62 32.33
N ARG A 81 -14.82 31.52 32.55
CA ARG A 81 -15.74 30.85 31.63
C ARG A 81 -16.89 31.77 31.19
N GLY A 82 -17.08 31.88 29.87
CA GLY A 82 -18.36 32.19 29.24
C GLY A 82 -18.92 30.94 28.58
N MET A 83 -20.12 30.53 28.99
CA MET A 83 -20.91 29.48 28.33
C MET A 83 -21.54 30.04 27.05
N ALA A 84 -21.37 29.34 25.93
CA ALA A 84 -22.26 29.43 24.78
C ALA A 84 -22.39 28.03 24.17
N SER A 85 -23.61 27.51 24.18
CA SER A 85 -24.05 26.32 23.47
C SER A 85 -24.09 26.61 21.96
N ALA A 86 -23.40 25.80 21.17
CA ALA A 86 -23.64 25.73 19.72
C ALA A 86 -23.39 24.30 19.22
N SER A 87 -24.42 23.75 18.59
CA SER A 87 -24.45 22.48 17.85
C SER A 87 -23.26 22.41 16.86
N ALA A 88 -22.38 21.43 17.05
CA ALA A 88 -21.27 21.16 16.15
C ALA A 88 -21.73 20.20 15.05
N ALA A 89 -21.95 20.76 13.85
CA ALA A 89 -22.02 20.00 12.62
C ALA A 89 -20.67 19.30 12.37
N ALA A 90 -20.73 18.04 11.94
CA ALA A 90 -19.56 17.23 11.63
C ALA A 90 -18.71 17.86 10.51
N PRO A 91 -17.37 17.87 10.61
CA PRO A 91 -16.51 18.34 9.54
C PRO A 91 -16.50 17.31 8.40
N ARG A 92 -16.71 17.78 7.17
CA ARG A 92 -16.59 16.98 5.95
C ARG A 92 -15.13 16.58 5.73
N PRO A 93 -14.82 15.36 5.28
CA PRO A 93 -13.46 14.99 4.91
C PRO A 93 -13.06 15.75 3.65
N HIS A 94 -11.80 16.18 3.59
CA HIS A 94 -11.18 16.81 2.42
C HIS A 94 -11.51 16.03 1.15
N ALA A 95 -12.36 16.62 0.31
CA ALA A 95 -12.55 16.21 -1.06
C ALA A 95 -11.20 16.35 -1.79
N ALA A 96 -10.91 15.37 -2.64
CA ALA A 96 -9.90 15.52 -3.68
C ALA A 96 -10.11 16.88 -4.37
N ALA A 97 -9.03 17.65 -4.50
CA ALA A 97 -9.07 18.92 -5.22
C ALA A 97 -9.55 18.65 -6.65
N GLU A 98 -10.80 19.02 -6.95
CA GLU A 98 -11.25 19.21 -8.32
C GLU A 98 -10.42 20.35 -8.92
N ALA A 99 -9.81 20.10 -10.09
CA ALA A 99 -9.18 21.15 -10.86
C ALA A 99 -10.25 22.22 -11.20
N PRO A 100 -9.98 23.51 -10.95
CA PRO A 100 -10.99 24.54 -11.21
C PRO A 100 -11.21 24.68 -12.72
N PRO A 101 -12.44 25.03 -13.16
CA PRO A 101 -12.70 25.28 -14.57
C PRO A 101 -11.89 26.50 -15.04
N VAL A 102 -11.39 26.41 -16.27
CA VAL A 102 -10.60 27.46 -16.93
C VAL A 102 -11.44 28.72 -17.08
N GLY A 103 -11.29 29.63 -16.12
CA GLY A 103 -11.80 31.00 -16.17
C GLY A 103 -10.79 31.90 -16.87
N VAL A 104 -11.23 32.52 -17.96
CA VAL A 104 -10.47 33.51 -18.73
C VAL A 104 -10.31 34.79 -17.91
N GLY A 105 -9.06 35.24 -17.71
CA GLY A 105 -8.73 36.63 -17.38
C GLY A 105 -8.30 36.91 -15.94
N GLY A 106 -6.98 36.87 -15.70
CA GLY A 106 -6.34 37.42 -14.50
C GLY A 106 -4.83 37.54 -14.74
N GLU A 107 -4.31 38.76 -14.71
CA GLU A 107 -2.92 39.10 -15.02
C GLU A 107 -1.92 38.49 -14.00
N GLY A 108 -0.87 37.83 -14.52
CA GLY A 108 0.48 37.87 -13.94
C GLY A 108 0.79 37.08 -12.66
N ALA A 109 0.27 35.86 -12.46
CA ALA A 109 0.92 34.95 -11.51
C ALA A 109 2.24 34.45 -12.14
N ALA A 110 3.39 34.91 -11.62
CA ALA A 110 4.69 34.40 -12.04
C ALA A 110 4.72 32.88 -11.87
N ALA A 111 5.13 32.15 -12.91
CA ALA A 111 5.24 30.70 -12.85
C ALA A 111 6.09 30.29 -11.63
N PRO A 112 5.70 29.25 -10.87
CA PRO A 112 6.44 28.82 -9.70
C PRO A 112 7.91 28.55 -10.09
N ARG A 113 8.85 29.09 -9.31
CA ARG A 113 10.28 28.94 -9.54
C ARG A 113 10.61 27.44 -9.58
N ARG A 114 11.18 26.99 -10.69
CA ARG A 114 11.75 25.65 -10.82
C ARG A 114 13.16 25.62 -10.25
N LEU A 115 13.50 24.52 -9.59
CA LEU A 115 14.77 24.33 -8.88
C LEU A 115 15.70 23.44 -9.71
N ALA A 116 16.99 23.76 -9.66
CA ALA A 116 18.04 22.79 -10.03
C ALA A 116 18.25 21.78 -8.89
N LEU A 117 18.90 20.64 -9.17
CA LEU A 117 19.18 19.61 -8.16
C LEU A 117 19.98 20.14 -6.96
N GLU A 118 20.90 21.07 -7.19
CA GLU A 118 21.75 21.67 -6.16
C GLU A 118 21.00 22.67 -5.27
N GLU A 119 19.79 23.10 -5.68
CA GLU A 119 18.94 24.05 -4.96
C GLU A 119 17.85 23.38 -4.14
N LEU A 120 17.82 22.03 -4.09
CA LEU A 120 16.79 21.30 -3.35
C LEU A 120 16.76 21.73 -1.87
N PRO A 121 15.58 22.13 -1.35
CA PRO A 121 15.43 22.67 0.00
C PRO A 121 15.37 21.54 1.04
N TRP A 122 16.53 20.99 1.38
CA TRP A 122 16.66 19.94 2.39
C TRP A 122 16.35 20.44 3.81
N ASP A 123 15.55 19.70 4.57
CA ASP A 123 15.26 19.99 5.99
C ASP A 123 15.73 18.88 6.95
N HIS A 124 15.52 17.60 6.61
CA HIS A 124 15.93 16.43 7.41
C HIS A 124 15.38 16.38 8.85
N SER A 125 14.10 16.71 9.06
CA SER A 125 13.42 16.63 10.35
C SER A 125 13.47 15.24 11.00
N PHE A 126 13.33 14.17 10.22
CA PHE A 126 13.34 12.79 10.73
C PHE A 126 14.64 12.48 11.46
N VAL A 127 15.77 12.84 10.84
CA VAL A 127 17.11 12.63 11.40
C VAL A 127 17.36 13.53 12.61
N ARG A 128 16.87 14.76 12.57
CA ARG A 128 17.08 15.78 13.61
C ARG A 128 16.26 15.50 14.88
N GLU A 129 15.05 14.97 14.75
CA GLU A 129 14.08 14.87 15.84
C GLU A 129 13.97 13.47 16.45
N LEU A 130 14.38 12.42 15.73
CA LEU A 130 14.28 11.02 16.19
C LEU A 130 15.65 10.44 16.59
N PRO A 131 15.69 9.47 17.52
CA PRO A 131 16.94 8.83 17.92
C PRO A 131 17.56 8.06 16.74
N GLY A 132 18.82 8.39 16.43
CA GLY A 132 19.61 7.72 15.41
C GLY A 132 20.63 6.75 16.00
N ASP A 133 20.98 5.75 15.22
CA ASP A 133 22.06 4.83 15.53
C ASP A 133 23.40 5.59 15.58
N PRO A 134 24.22 5.42 16.64
CA PRO A 134 25.54 6.06 16.70
C PRO A 134 26.51 5.54 15.64
N ARG A 135 26.25 4.38 15.04
CA ARG A 135 27.07 3.78 13.98
C ARG A 135 26.56 4.18 12.59
N SER A 136 27.51 4.32 11.65
CA SER A 136 27.24 4.69 10.25
C SER A 136 27.74 3.66 9.23
N ASP A 137 28.23 2.51 9.68
CA ASP A 137 28.64 1.42 8.79
C ASP A 137 27.42 0.67 8.21
N ALA A 138 27.61 0.05 7.06
CA ALA A 138 26.58 -0.73 6.37
C ALA A 138 26.58 -2.23 6.77
N ILE A 139 27.23 -2.61 7.89
CA ILE A 139 27.35 -4.02 8.28
C ILE A 139 26.00 -4.49 8.83
N PRO A 140 25.39 -5.56 8.25
CA PRO A 140 24.12 -6.07 8.73
C PRO A 140 24.17 -6.48 10.22
N ARG A 141 23.22 -6.00 11.02
CA ARG A 141 23.12 -6.28 12.46
C ARG A 141 21.76 -5.88 13.04
N GLU A 142 21.53 -6.26 14.29
CA GLU A 142 20.47 -5.65 15.08
C GLU A 142 20.84 -4.20 15.47
N VAL A 143 19.87 -3.30 15.33
CA VAL A 143 19.97 -1.87 15.62
C VAL A 143 18.99 -1.55 16.74
N LEU A 144 19.51 -1.34 17.94
CA LEU A 144 18.71 -1.07 19.15
C LEU A 144 18.60 0.44 19.41
N HIS A 145 17.52 0.85 20.08
CA HIS A 145 17.32 2.22 20.56
C HIS A 145 17.37 3.34 19.50
N ALA A 146 17.13 3.01 18.23
CA ALA A 146 17.22 3.96 17.12
C ALA A 146 16.14 3.71 16.06
N CYS A 147 15.62 4.81 15.50
CA CYS A 147 14.66 4.80 14.40
C CYS A 147 15.33 4.65 13.02
N TYR A 148 16.63 4.95 12.91
CA TYR A 148 17.39 4.89 11.66
C TYR A 148 18.89 4.73 11.92
N SER A 149 19.61 4.34 10.87
CA SER A 149 21.08 4.41 10.79
C SER A 149 21.48 5.30 9.63
N LYS A 150 22.45 6.21 9.84
CA LYS A 150 23.04 7.00 8.74
C LYS A 150 23.86 6.06 7.86
N VAL A 151 23.58 6.00 6.57
CA VAL A 151 24.27 5.10 5.64
C VAL A 151 24.17 5.66 4.23
N SER A 152 25.30 5.72 3.53
CA SER A 152 25.35 6.16 2.14
C SER A 152 25.10 5.00 1.17
N PRO A 153 24.53 5.26 -0.02
CA PRO A 153 24.52 4.30 -1.11
C PRO A 153 25.90 3.70 -1.38
N SER A 154 25.93 2.40 -1.69
CA SER A 154 27.16 1.62 -1.88
C SER A 154 27.17 0.78 -3.16
N VAL A 155 26.14 0.93 -3.99
CA VAL A 155 26.02 0.25 -5.28
C VAL A 155 27.20 0.60 -6.19
N LYS A 156 27.66 -0.40 -6.94
CA LYS A 156 28.60 -0.19 -8.04
C LYS A 156 27.80 0.00 -9.32
N VAL A 157 28.17 1.02 -10.10
CA VAL A 157 27.53 1.33 -11.38
C VAL A 157 28.55 1.29 -12.51
N ASP A 158 28.06 1.15 -13.73
CA ASP A 158 28.82 1.17 -14.97
C ASP A 158 28.00 1.88 -16.04
N ASN A 159 28.37 3.11 -16.38
CA ASN A 159 27.60 3.95 -17.30
C ASN A 159 26.07 3.94 -16.99
N PRO A 160 25.64 4.34 -15.77
CA PRO A 160 24.24 4.31 -15.38
C PRO A 160 23.39 5.17 -16.33
N LYS A 161 22.15 4.75 -16.59
CA LYS A 161 21.25 5.39 -17.55
C LYS A 161 19.89 5.70 -16.93
N LEU A 162 19.39 6.90 -17.18
CA LEU A 162 18.00 7.24 -16.89
C LEU A 162 17.08 6.57 -17.92
N LEU A 163 16.13 5.76 -17.46
CA LEU A 163 15.21 5.04 -18.33
C LEU A 163 13.89 5.80 -18.51
N ALA A 164 13.33 6.28 -17.41
CA ALA A 164 12.08 7.03 -17.35
C ALA A 164 12.02 7.89 -16.08
N TRP A 165 11.19 8.94 -16.10
CA TRP A 165 10.86 9.77 -14.95
C TRP A 165 9.38 10.17 -14.99
N SER A 166 8.85 10.66 -13.86
CA SER A 166 7.49 11.19 -13.75
C SER A 166 7.51 12.71 -13.64
N ASP A 167 7.02 13.39 -14.68
CA ASP A 167 6.86 14.85 -14.72
C ASP A 167 6.06 15.36 -13.51
N SER A 168 4.99 14.65 -13.15
CA SER A 168 4.13 15.03 -12.02
C SER A 168 4.83 14.94 -10.66
N VAL A 169 5.83 14.07 -10.52
CA VAL A 169 6.64 13.98 -9.29
C VAL A 169 7.77 15.01 -9.32
N ALA A 170 8.32 15.34 -10.50
CA ALA A 170 9.21 16.48 -10.63
C ALA A 170 8.50 17.79 -10.22
N ASP A 171 7.26 17.98 -10.68
CA ASP A 171 6.40 19.11 -10.28
C ASP A 171 6.11 19.12 -8.78
N LEU A 172 5.90 17.96 -8.17
CA LEU A 172 5.70 17.82 -6.73
C LEU A 172 6.86 18.41 -5.92
N LEU A 173 8.08 18.22 -6.43
CA LEU A 173 9.36 18.62 -5.82
C LEU A 173 9.84 19.99 -6.32
N ASP A 174 9.04 20.69 -7.12
CA ASP A 174 9.39 21.93 -7.82
C ASP A 174 10.68 21.83 -8.68
N LEU A 175 11.06 20.62 -9.09
CA LEU A 175 12.27 20.36 -9.87
C LEU A 175 12.07 20.76 -11.35
N ASP A 176 13.06 21.38 -11.96
CA ASP A 176 13.05 21.67 -13.40
C ASP A 176 13.14 20.34 -14.19
N HIS A 177 12.27 20.18 -15.19
CA HIS A 177 12.25 18.98 -16.04
C HIS A 177 13.54 18.86 -16.88
N LYS A 178 14.26 19.96 -17.12
CA LYS A 178 15.56 19.93 -17.80
C LYS A 178 16.65 19.21 -16.99
N GLU A 179 16.49 19.07 -15.67
CA GLU A 179 17.47 18.35 -14.86
C GLU A 179 17.58 16.87 -15.27
N PHE A 180 16.50 16.26 -15.77
CA PHE A 180 16.47 14.86 -16.21
C PHE A 180 17.24 14.63 -17.52
N GLU A 181 17.55 15.70 -18.27
CA GLU A 181 18.32 15.62 -19.51
C GLU A 181 19.84 15.71 -19.26
N ARG A 182 20.26 16.01 -18.01
CA ARG A 182 21.67 16.16 -17.68
C ARG A 182 22.43 14.84 -17.80
N PRO A 183 23.64 14.83 -18.38
CA PRO A 183 24.46 13.61 -18.48
C PRO A 183 24.86 13.00 -17.13
N ASP A 184 24.94 13.82 -16.08
CA ASP A 184 25.31 13.40 -14.71
C ASP A 184 24.11 13.00 -13.84
N PHE A 185 22.86 13.26 -14.28
CA PHE A 185 21.65 12.90 -13.52
C PHE A 185 21.63 11.42 -13.08
N PRO A 186 21.94 10.43 -13.95
CA PRO A 186 21.93 9.04 -13.55
C PRO A 186 22.94 8.71 -12.44
N GLN A 187 24.03 9.46 -12.31
CA GLN A 187 25.03 9.24 -11.25
C GLN A 187 24.48 9.61 -9.87
N PHE A 188 23.67 10.66 -9.78
CA PHE A 188 23.04 11.07 -8.53
C PHE A 188 21.95 10.08 -8.11
N PHE A 189 21.07 9.72 -9.04
CA PHE A 189 19.91 8.88 -8.74
C PHE A 189 20.19 7.38 -8.80
N SER A 190 21.39 6.97 -9.24
CA SER A 190 21.93 5.65 -8.90
C SER A 190 22.57 5.63 -7.49
N GLY A 191 22.79 6.78 -6.86
CA GLY A 191 23.53 6.90 -5.60
C GLY A 191 25.04 6.77 -5.74
N ALA A 192 25.59 6.79 -6.96
CA ALA A 192 27.04 6.74 -7.17
C ALA A 192 27.72 8.06 -6.79
N THR A 193 27.00 9.18 -6.93
CA THR A 193 27.42 10.51 -6.48
C THR A 193 26.37 11.06 -5.51
N PRO A 194 26.75 11.63 -4.36
CA PRO A 194 25.78 12.23 -3.44
C PRO A 194 25.21 13.53 -4.02
N LEU A 195 23.93 13.79 -3.75
CA LEU A 195 23.33 15.10 -3.98
C LEU A 195 23.85 16.10 -2.93
N VAL A 196 24.10 17.34 -3.36
CA VAL A 196 24.50 18.42 -2.45
C VAL A 196 23.42 18.63 -1.39
N GLY A 197 23.81 18.63 -0.11
CA GLY A 197 22.90 18.84 1.02
C GLY A 197 22.12 17.59 1.48
N SER A 198 22.18 16.48 0.74
CA SER A 198 21.55 15.21 1.14
C SER A 198 22.16 14.65 2.44
N LEU A 199 21.34 13.93 3.21
CA LEU A 199 21.75 13.28 4.46
C LEU A 199 21.24 11.84 4.48
N PRO A 200 21.95 10.90 3.83
CA PRO A 200 21.45 9.55 3.63
C PRO A 200 21.25 8.73 4.92
N TYR A 201 20.11 8.05 5.03
CA TYR A 201 19.78 7.14 6.12
C TYR A 201 18.90 5.96 5.68
N ALA A 202 18.87 4.91 6.50
CA ALA A 202 17.97 3.77 6.35
C ALA A 202 17.15 3.61 7.64
N GLN A 203 15.84 3.37 7.52
CA GLN A 203 14.95 3.28 8.68
C GLN A 203 14.99 1.90 9.35
N CYS A 204 14.87 1.87 10.67
CA CYS A 204 14.67 0.68 11.49
C CYS A 204 13.18 0.45 11.72
N TYR A 205 12.69 -0.73 11.35
CA TYR A 205 11.34 -1.17 11.67
C TYR A 205 11.30 -2.69 11.84
N GLY A 206 10.20 -3.20 12.39
CA GLY A 206 9.91 -4.63 12.49
C GLY A 206 8.60 -4.92 11.79
N GLY A 207 8.03 -6.11 11.96
CA GLY A 207 6.74 -6.40 11.37
C GLY A 207 6.25 -7.82 11.61
N HIS A 208 4.95 -8.00 11.44
CA HIS A 208 4.34 -9.32 11.34
C HIS A 208 4.27 -9.73 9.87
N GLN A 209 5.09 -10.70 9.49
CA GLN A 209 5.10 -11.26 8.14
C GLN A 209 4.19 -12.49 8.11
N PHE A 210 3.19 -12.50 7.22
CA PHE A 210 2.19 -13.57 7.14
C PHE A 210 1.47 -13.86 8.47
N GLY A 211 1.35 -12.85 9.34
CA GLY A 211 0.72 -12.97 10.65
C GLY A 211 1.65 -13.39 11.80
N VAL A 212 2.93 -13.63 11.53
CA VAL A 212 3.94 -14.02 12.54
C VAL A 212 4.94 -12.90 12.73
N TRP A 213 5.29 -12.59 13.98
CA TRP A 213 6.32 -11.59 14.30
C TRP A 213 7.68 -12.00 13.72
N ALA A 214 8.27 -11.14 12.89
CA ALA A 214 9.51 -11.41 12.18
C ALA A 214 10.75 -10.75 12.84
N GLY A 215 10.59 -10.11 13.99
CA GLY A 215 11.67 -9.37 14.65
C GLY A 215 12.06 -8.10 13.88
N GLN A 216 13.33 -7.74 13.94
CA GLN A 216 13.86 -6.58 13.21
C GLN A 216 13.92 -6.84 11.71
N LEU A 217 13.36 -5.89 10.96
CA LEU A 217 13.45 -5.75 9.52
C LEU A 217 14.26 -4.48 9.23
N GLY A 218 13.63 -3.44 8.68
CA GLY A 218 14.25 -2.18 8.30
C GLY A 218 14.46 -2.05 6.79
N ASP A 219 14.94 -0.88 6.39
CA ASP A 219 15.25 -0.56 4.99
C ASP A 219 16.48 -1.36 4.52
N GLY A 220 16.28 -2.64 4.23
CA GLY A 220 17.37 -3.57 3.90
C GLY A 220 17.94 -3.44 2.49
N ARG A 221 17.28 -2.69 1.62
CA ARG A 221 17.72 -2.39 0.25
C ARG A 221 17.27 -1.00 -0.20
N ALA A 222 16.98 -0.12 0.75
CA ALA A 222 16.50 1.22 0.48
C ALA A 222 17.30 2.19 1.35
N ILE A 223 17.59 3.36 0.80
CA ILE A 223 18.28 4.44 1.51
C ILE A 223 17.56 5.73 1.16
N THR A 224 17.03 6.41 2.17
CA THR A 224 16.47 7.75 2.04
C THR A 224 17.62 8.75 1.92
N LEU A 225 17.64 9.53 0.85
CA LEU A 225 18.63 10.60 0.62
C LEU A 225 18.40 11.79 1.53
N GLY A 226 17.16 11.99 1.97
CA GLY A 226 16.77 13.05 2.88
C GLY A 226 15.33 13.48 2.66
N GLU A 227 14.96 14.56 3.36
CA GLU A 227 13.64 15.20 3.28
C GLU A 227 13.77 16.57 2.63
N VAL A 228 12.99 16.81 1.58
CA VAL A 228 12.86 18.14 0.95
C VAL A 228 11.52 18.77 1.32
N VAL A 229 11.47 20.10 1.39
CA VAL A 229 10.24 20.86 1.61
C VAL A 229 9.98 21.74 0.40
N ASN A 230 8.91 21.44 -0.36
CA ASN A 230 8.61 22.20 -1.56
C ASN A 230 8.09 23.62 -1.24
N SER A 231 7.89 24.43 -2.28
CA SER A 231 7.38 25.82 -2.20
C SER A 231 6.00 25.95 -1.55
N ARG A 232 5.23 24.85 -1.47
CA ARG A 232 3.93 24.79 -0.79
C ARG A 232 4.06 24.45 0.70
N GLY A 233 5.28 24.25 1.21
CA GLY A 233 5.54 23.83 2.58
C GLY A 233 5.26 22.34 2.82
N GLU A 234 5.11 21.54 1.76
CA GLU A 234 4.89 20.10 1.87
C GLU A 234 6.23 19.36 1.91
N ARG A 235 6.33 18.40 2.83
CA ARG A 235 7.54 17.59 3.04
C ARG A 235 7.50 16.30 2.22
N TRP A 236 8.63 15.93 1.63
CA TRP A 236 8.81 14.71 0.84
C TRP A 236 10.16 14.04 1.13
N GLU A 237 10.13 12.77 1.52
CA GLU A 237 11.29 11.88 1.59
C GLU A 237 11.64 11.36 0.18
N LEU A 238 12.91 11.46 -0.22
CA LEU A 238 13.44 10.85 -1.46
C LEU A 238 14.21 9.59 -1.10
N GLN A 239 13.76 8.41 -1.56
CA GLN A 239 14.34 7.12 -1.20
C GLN A 239 14.80 6.33 -2.42
N LEU A 240 16.08 5.98 -2.50
CA LEU A 240 16.63 5.11 -3.53
C LEU A 240 16.50 3.65 -3.10
N LYS A 241 15.78 2.85 -3.87
CA LYS A 241 15.63 1.40 -3.64
C LYS A 241 16.49 0.61 -4.63
N GLY A 242 17.36 -0.25 -4.10
CA GLY A 242 18.36 -1.01 -4.86
C GLY A 242 19.77 -0.41 -4.86
N CYS A 243 20.03 0.61 -4.04
CA CYS A 243 21.27 1.40 -4.07
C CYS A 243 22.38 0.90 -3.11
N GLY A 244 22.24 -0.31 -2.55
CA GLY A 244 23.29 -0.97 -1.77
C GLY A 244 22.83 -1.49 -0.41
N LYS A 245 23.79 -2.06 0.33
CA LYS A 245 23.55 -2.66 1.66
C LYS A 245 23.36 -1.59 2.73
N THR A 246 22.64 -1.99 3.77
CA THR A 246 22.41 -1.24 5.00
C THR A 246 22.57 -2.19 6.20
N PRO A 247 22.58 -1.67 7.44
CA PRO A 247 22.51 -2.50 8.65
C PRO A 247 21.29 -3.45 8.69
N TYR A 248 20.26 -3.18 7.87
CA TYR A 248 19.00 -3.91 7.82
C TYR A 248 18.94 -4.95 6.69
N SER A 249 19.98 -5.07 5.87
CA SER A 249 20.00 -5.99 4.71
C SER A 249 19.90 -7.46 5.09
N ARG A 250 20.11 -7.82 6.36
CA ARG A 250 20.19 -9.21 6.84
C ARG A 250 21.19 -9.99 5.97
N PHE A 251 20.72 -10.96 5.19
CA PHE A 251 21.54 -11.78 4.30
C PHE A 251 21.52 -11.32 2.83
N ALA A 252 20.72 -10.30 2.50
CA ALA A 252 20.55 -9.82 1.14
C ALA A 252 21.68 -8.89 0.67
N ASP A 253 21.76 -8.68 -0.63
CA ASP A 253 22.78 -7.84 -1.27
C ASP A 253 22.47 -6.34 -1.28
N GLY A 254 21.24 -5.93 -0.94
CA GLY A 254 20.81 -4.54 -0.96
C GLY A 254 20.51 -3.97 -2.36
N LEU A 255 20.51 -4.81 -3.39
CA LEU A 255 20.33 -4.41 -4.80
C LEU A 255 18.92 -4.71 -5.30
N ALA A 256 18.52 -4.05 -6.39
CA ALA A 256 17.28 -4.33 -7.11
C ALA A 256 17.56 -4.59 -8.59
N VAL A 257 16.64 -5.31 -9.24
CA VAL A 257 16.72 -5.65 -10.66
C VAL A 257 15.76 -4.79 -11.48
N LEU A 258 16.01 -4.73 -12.79
CA LEU A 258 15.24 -3.92 -13.73
C LEU A 258 13.75 -4.27 -13.70
N ARG A 259 13.39 -5.55 -13.74
CA ARG A 259 11.99 -5.99 -13.72
C ARG A 259 11.20 -5.46 -12.51
N SER A 260 11.73 -5.62 -11.30
CA SER A 260 11.04 -5.19 -10.07
C SER A 260 10.96 -3.67 -10.00
N SER A 261 12.00 -2.99 -10.47
CA SER A 261 12.07 -1.53 -10.46
C SER A 261 11.10 -0.89 -11.47
N ILE A 262 10.94 -1.48 -12.66
CA ILE A 262 9.91 -1.08 -13.65
C ILE A 262 8.51 -1.26 -13.06
N ARG A 263 8.24 -2.42 -12.44
CA ARG A 263 6.93 -2.71 -11.85
C ARG A 263 6.56 -1.72 -10.76
N GLU A 264 7.49 -1.43 -9.84
CA GLU A 264 7.27 -0.47 -8.76
C GLU A 264 7.11 0.95 -9.29
N PHE A 265 7.94 1.38 -10.24
CA PHE A 265 7.84 2.69 -10.88
C PHE A 265 6.47 2.89 -11.55
N LEU A 266 6.06 1.96 -12.43
CA LEU A 266 4.79 2.06 -13.13
C LEU A 266 3.59 1.95 -12.20
N CYS A 267 3.62 1.07 -11.19
CA CYS A 267 2.47 0.86 -10.32
C CYS A 267 2.27 2.00 -9.32
N SER A 268 3.35 2.63 -8.85
CA SER A 268 3.29 3.85 -8.06
C SER A 268 2.49 4.92 -8.79
N GLU A 269 2.82 5.16 -10.07
CA GLU A 269 2.19 6.21 -10.86
C GLU A 269 0.81 5.81 -11.38
N ALA A 270 0.57 4.53 -11.67
CA ALA A 270 -0.75 4.02 -12.02
C ALA A 270 -1.76 4.14 -10.87
N MET A 271 -1.33 3.84 -9.64
CA MET A 271 -2.18 4.02 -8.46
C MET A 271 -2.50 5.50 -8.21
N HIS A 272 -1.55 6.40 -8.47
CA HIS A 272 -1.80 7.83 -8.44
C HIS A 272 -2.81 8.27 -9.52
N GLY A 273 -2.67 7.80 -10.77
CA GLY A 273 -3.63 8.07 -11.84
C GLY A 273 -5.04 7.55 -11.56
N LEU A 274 -5.17 6.47 -10.78
CA LEU A 274 -6.45 5.95 -10.27
C LEU A 274 -7.00 6.76 -9.06
N GLY A 275 -6.30 7.81 -8.64
CA GLY A 275 -6.63 8.59 -7.46
C GLY A 275 -6.56 7.78 -6.16
N ILE A 276 -5.70 6.76 -6.11
CA ILE A 276 -5.50 5.93 -4.90
C ILE A 276 -4.24 6.41 -4.18
N PRO A 277 -4.30 6.70 -2.86
CA PRO A 277 -3.12 7.13 -2.10
C PRO A 277 -1.97 6.14 -2.21
N THR A 278 -0.78 6.65 -2.52
CA THR A 278 0.39 5.82 -2.81
C THR A 278 1.70 6.57 -2.64
N THR A 279 2.78 5.84 -2.37
CA THR A 279 4.14 6.34 -2.64
C THR A 279 4.31 6.59 -4.13
N ARG A 280 4.99 7.68 -4.48
CA ARG A 280 5.26 8.10 -5.84
C ARG A 280 6.62 7.59 -6.31
N ALA A 281 6.86 7.62 -7.61
CA ALA A 281 8.16 7.26 -8.19
C ALA A 281 8.69 8.37 -9.10
N LEU A 282 9.81 8.98 -8.72
CA LEU A 282 10.42 10.10 -9.45
C LEU A 282 11.09 9.61 -10.73
N CYS A 283 11.97 8.62 -10.61
CA CYS A 283 12.76 8.14 -11.75
C CYS A 283 13.19 6.69 -11.60
N LEU A 284 13.54 6.09 -12.74
CA LEU A 284 14.07 4.74 -12.90
C LEU A 284 15.44 4.81 -13.58
N VAL A 285 16.46 4.29 -12.92
CA VAL A 285 17.86 4.30 -13.38
C VAL A 285 18.38 2.88 -13.50
N GLU A 286 18.95 2.53 -14.66
CA GLU A 286 19.73 1.30 -14.84
C GLU A 286 21.15 1.50 -14.32
N THR A 287 21.72 0.51 -13.63
CA THR A 287 23.06 0.62 -13.03
C THR A 287 24.18 0.21 -13.99
N GLY A 288 23.85 -0.48 -15.09
CA GLY A 288 24.80 -1.12 -16.02
C GLY A 288 25.58 -2.31 -15.42
N LYS A 289 25.21 -2.78 -14.23
CA LYS A 289 25.75 -4.00 -13.60
C LYS A 289 24.68 -5.07 -13.49
N SER A 290 25.08 -6.34 -13.66
CA SER A 290 24.23 -7.48 -13.39
C SER A 290 24.04 -7.71 -11.89
N VAL A 291 22.88 -8.25 -11.53
CA VAL A 291 22.50 -8.67 -10.18
C VAL A 291 21.97 -10.10 -10.26
N VAL A 292 22.48 -10.99 -9.42
CA VAL A 292 22.05 -12.40 -9.42
C VAL A 292 20.75 -12.55 -8.64
N ARG A 293 19.73 -13.15 -9.26
CA ARG A 293 18.44 -13.43 -8.63
C ARG A 293 17.96 -14.82 -8.96
N ASP A 294 17.36 -15.47 -7.97
CA ASP A 294 16.52 -16.64 -8.16
C ASP A 294 15.07 -16.19 -7.99
N MET A 295 14.36 -16.01 -9.11
CA MET A 295 13.02 -15.44 -9.12
C MET A 295 12.00 -16.35 -8.43
N PHE A 296 12.19 -17.67 -8.45
CA PHE A 296 11.23 -18.64 -7.91
C PHE A 296 11.70 -19.34 -6.63
N TYR A 297 12.93 -19.03 -6.16
CA TYR A 297 13.56 -19.69 -5.03
C TYR A 297 13.68 -21.21 -5.23
N ASP A 298 13.91 -21.63 -6.48
CA ASP A 298 13.98 -23.04 -6.90
C ASP A 298 15.42 -23.54 -7.14
N GLY A 299 16.41 -22.69 -6.90
CA GLY A 299 17.83 -22.96 -7.10
C GLY A 299 18.38 -22.48 -8.44
N ASN A 300 17.55 -21.97 -9.36
CA ASN A 300 17.97 -21.54 -10.70
C ASN A 300 18.25 -20.03 -10.79
N ALA A 301 19.28 -19.58 -10.08
CA ALA A 301 19.68 -18.18 -10.10
C ALA A 301 20.19 -17.74 -11.49
N LYS A 302 19.83 -16.51 -11.90
CA LYS A 302 20.24 -15.88 -13.16
C LYS A 302 20.76 -14.48 -12.92
N GLU A 303 21.62 -14.01 -13.80
CA GLU A 303 21.97 -12.60 -13.88
C GLU A 303 20.82 -11.82 -14.52
N GLU A 304 20.44 -10.73 -13.88
CA GLU A 304 19.46 -9.76 -14.38
C GLU A 304 20.06 -8.35 -14.34
N PRO A 305 19.67 -7.43 -15.23
CA PRO A 305 20.14 -6.05 -15.17
C PRO A 305 19.76 -5.39 -13.84
N GLY A 306 20.73 -4.74 -13.18
CA GLY A 306 20.51 -3.98 -11.97
C GLY A 306 19.83 -2.64 -12.25
N ALA A 307 18.91 -2.24 -11.38
CA ALA A 307 18.21 -0.97 -11.49
C ALA A 307 17.87 -0.38 -10.13
N ILE A 308 17.58 0.91 -10.13
CA ILE A 308 17.24 1.71 -8.96
C ILE A 308 15.99 2.53 -9.28
N VAL A 309 15.03 2.51 -8.35
CA VAL A 309 13.88 3.41 -8.37
C VAL A 309 14.03 4.45 -7.28
N CYS A 310 13.85 5.73 -7.63
CA CYS A 310 13.72 6.81 -6.66
C CYS A 310 12.25 6.95 -6.26
N ARG A 311 11.93 6.52 -5.05
CA ARG A 311 10.61 6.60 -4.44
C ARG A 311 10.46 7.94 -3.73
N VAL A 312 9.25 8.48 -3.72
CA VAL A 312 8.92 9.76 -3.10
C VAL A 312 7.64 9.60 -2.27
N ALA A 313 7.68 10.00 -1.01
CA ALA A 313 6.51 9.95 -0.13
C ALA A 313 6.61 11.03 0.95
N PRO A 314 5.49 11.49 1.55
CA PRO A 314 5.58 12.43 2.68
C PRO A 314 6.29 11.79 3.87
N SER A 315 6.09 10.48 4.08
CA SER A 315 6.95 9.67 4.93
C SER A 315 6.92 8.19 4.55
N PHE A 316 8.00 7.48 4.83
CA PHE A 316 8.09 6.02 4.75
C PHE A 316 7.80 5.29 6.08
N LEU A 317 7.31 6.01 7.10
CA LEU A 317 6.92 5.40 8.39
C LEU A 317 5.76 4.41 8.25
N ARG A 318 5.86 3.33 9.03
CA ARG A 318 5.03 2.13 8.89
C ARG A 318 4.47 1.70 10.23
N PHE A 319 3.46 0.82 10.24
CA PHE A 319 3.00 0.23 11.49
C PHE A 319 4.16 -0.50 12.19
N GLY A 320 4.97 -1.20 11.40
CA GLY A 320 6.21 -1.86 11.83
C GLY A 320 7.22 -0.97 12.57
N SER A 321 7.27 0.33 12.27
CA SER A 321 8.17 1.29 12.93
C SER A 321 7.84 1.44 14.41
N TYR A 322 6.56 1.36 14.79
CA TYR A 322 6.14 1.40 16.19
C TYR A 322 6.29 0.04 16.86
N GLN A 323 6.00 -1.03 16.12
CA GLN A 323 6.02 -2.39 16.66
C GLN A 323 7.39 -2.84 17.13
N ILE A 324 8.47 -2.48 16.40
CA ILE A 324 9.82 -2.88 16.80
C ILE A 324 10.19 -2.33 18.18
N HIS A 325 9.90 -1.05 18.42
CA HIS A 325 10.21 -0.39 19.68
C HIS A 325 9.34 -0.92 20.83
N ALA A 326 8.04 -1.12 20.58
CA ALA A 326 7.16 -1.74 21.58
C ALA A 326 7.60 -3.18 21.93
N SER A 327 8.08 -3.95 20.95
CA SER A 327 8.53 -5.34 21.17
C SER A 327 9.75 -5.46 22.07
N ARG A 328 10.55 -4.39 22.19
CA ARG A 328 11.75 -4.31 23.05
C ARG A 328 11.44 -3.86 24.47
N GLY A 329 10.17 -3.56 24.79
CA GLY A 329 9.71 -3.26 26.13
C GLY A 329 10.12 -1.87 26.62
N LYS A 330 10.37 -1.76 27.94
CA LYS A 330 10.48 -0.47 28.64
C LYS A 330 11.60 0.44 28.13
N GLU A 331 12.65 -0.12 27.56
CA GLU A 331 13.82 0.66 27.10
C GLU A 331 13.51 1.48 25.85
N ASP A 332 12.64 0.97 24.97
CA ASP A 332 12.30 1.61 23.69
C ASP A 332 10.90 2.23 23.68
N ILE A 333 10.11 2.08 24.76
CA ILE A 333 8.72 2.54 24.77
C ILE A 333 8.58 4.05 24.59
N GLU A 334 9.58 4.83 25.04
CA GLU A 334 9.61 6.28 24.82
C GLU A 334 9.82 6.63 23.34
N ILE A 335 10.48 5.76 22.56
CA ILE A 335 10.64 5.96 21.12
C ILE A 335 9.28 5.83 20.42
N VAL A 336 8.39 4.95 20.88
CA VAL A 336 7.01 4.85 20.38
C VAL A 336 6.27 6.19 20.56
N ARG A 337 6.43 6.84 21.72
CA ARG A 337 5.84 8.17 21.99
C ARG A 337 6.42 9.24 21.09
N ARG A 338 7.75 9.29 20.98
CA ARG A 338 8.44 10.26 20.11
C ARG A 338 8.06 10.09 18.63
N LEU A 339 7.91 8.86 18.15
CA LEU A 339 7.44 8.59 16.79
C LEU A 339 5.99 9.05 16.58
N ALA A 340 5.12 8.88 17.57
CA ALA A 340 3.75 9.35 17.50
C ALA A 340 3.70 10.90 17.48
N ASP A 341 4.42 11.55 18.39
CA ASP A 341 4.53 13.01 18.45
C ASP A 341 5.09 13.59 17.15
N TYR A 342 6.17 12.99 16.61
CA TYR A 342 6.77 13.39 15.35
C TYR A 342 5.77 13.30 14.19
N VAL A 343 5.11 12.15 14.02
CA VAL A 343 4.15 11.97 12.93
C VAL A 343 2.97 12.92 13.04
N ILE A 344 2.44 13.13 14.24
CA ILE A 344 1.31 14.02 14.45
C ILE A 344 1.71 15.45 14.09
N LEU A 345 2.87 15.91 14.58
CA LEU A 345 3.39 17.25 14.30
C LEU A 345 3.63 17.49 12.80
N GLN A 346 4.31 16.55 12.14
CA GLN A 346 4.77 16.75 10.76
C GLN A 346 3.70 16.41 9.70
N HIS A 347 2.75 15.51 10.00
CA HIS A 347 1.84 14.95 8.99
C HIS A 347 0.36 15.02 9.36
N PHE A 348 0.02 15.37 10.60
CA PHE A 348 -1.37 15.58 11.05
C PHE A 348 -1.52 16.88 11.88
N PRO A 349 -1.03 18.04 11.37
CA PRO A 349 -1.02 19.28 12.15
C PRO A 349 -2.43 19.77 12.54
N HIS A 350 -3.47 19.36 11.80
CA HIS A 350 -4.87 19.66 12.14
C HIS A 350 -5.35 19.00 13.44
N LEU A 351 -4.58 18.06 14.02
CA LEU A 351 -4.91 17.36 15.26
C LEU A 351 -4.28 17.97 16.52
N GLU A 352 -3.50 19.04 16.41
CA GLU A 352 -2.73 19.60 17.54
C GLU A 352 -3.57 20.06 18.74
N ASN A 353 -4.86 20.35 18.55
CA ASN A 353 -5.76 20.82 19.61
C ASN A 353 -6.71 19.74 20.18
N MET A 354 -6.50 18.47 19.82
CA MET A 354 -7.36 17.35 20.24
C MET A 354 -6.66 16.44 21.26
N LYS A 355 -7.35 15.38 21.73
CA LYS A 355 -6.68 14.21 22.32
C LYS A 355 -5.81 13.55 21.24
N LYS A 356 -4.60 14.09 21.06
CA LYS A 356 -3.77 13.92 19.86
C LYS A 356 -3.65 12.47 19.40
N SER A 357 -3.32 11.55 20.30
CA SER A 357 -3.03 10.15 19.98
C SER A 357 -4.26 9.32 19.59
N GLU A 358 -5.40 9.50 20.28
CA GLU A 358 -6.65 8.80 19.95
C GLU A 358 -7.16 9.24 18.57
N ALA A 359 -7.28 10.56 18.37
CA ALA A 359 -7.76 11.12 17.11
C ALA A 359 -6.86 10.72 15.94
N TRP A 360 -5.54 10.75 16.14
CA TRP A 360 -4.58 10.28 15.16
C TRP A 360 -4.74 8.79 14.85
N ALA A 361 -4.82 7.92 15.86
CA ALA A 361 -5.00 6.49 15.63
C ALA A 361 -6.30 6.17 14.87
N VAL A 362 -7.38 6.89 15.17
CA VAL A 362 -8.64 6.81 14.41
C VAL A 362 -8.44 7.24 12.96
N GLU A 363 -7.75 8.35 12.72
CA GLU A 363 -7.51 8.82 11.34
C GLU A 363 -6.62 7.84 10.54
N VAL A 364 -5.59 7.23 11.16
CA VAL A 364 -4.78 6.17 10.52
C VAL A 364 -5.66 4.98 10.13
N ALA A 365 -6.57 4.57 11.01
CA ALA A 365 -7.52 3.50 10.73
C ALA A 365 -8.48 3.85 9.58
N GLU A 366 -9.04 5.05 9.58
CA GLU A 366 -9.95 5.52 8.53
C GLU A 366 -9.25 5.67 7.17
N ARG A 367 -8.01 6.18 7.14
CA ARG A 367 -7.20 6.27 5.91
C ARG A 367 -6.85 4.88 5.37
N THR A 368 -6.54 3.93 6.25
CA THR A 368 -6.28 2.53 5.86
C THR A 368 -7.54 1.86 5.30
N ALA A 369 -8.70 2.09 5.93
CA ALA A 369 -9.98 1.59 5.46
C ALA A 369 -10.34 2.16 4.09
N TYR A 370 -10.16 3.47 3.90
CA TYR A 370 -10.36 4.17 2.63
C TYR A 370 -9.46 3.58 1.53
N LEU A 371 -8.16 3.41 1.82
CA LEU A 371 -7.19 2.83 0.90
C LEU A 371 -7.61 1.44 0.42
N ILE A 372 -7.92 0.55 1.35
CA ILE A 372 -8.27 -0.84 1.02
C ILE A 372 -9.62 -0.90 0.29
N ALA A 373 -10.61 -0.06 0.63
CA ALA A 373 -11.86 0.03 -0.11
C ALA A 373 -11.63 0.41 -1.59
N ARG A 374 -10.70 1.33 -1.87
CA ARG A 374 -10.32 1.68 -3.25
C ARG A 374 -9.60 0.55 -3.96
N TRP A 375 -8.73 -0.20 -3.27
CA TRP A 375 -8.13 -1.41 -3.85
C TRP A 375 -9.20 -2.42 -4.28
N GLN A 376 -10.22 -2.64 -3.45
CA GLN A 376 -11.36 -3.49 -3.81
C GLN A 376 -12.10 -2.94 -5.05
N GLY A 377 -12.28 -1.63 -5.13
CA GLY A 377 -12.99 -0.96 -6.22
C GLY A 377 -12.35 -1.08 -7.61
N VAL A 378 -11.02 -1.16 -7.66
CA VAL A 378 -10.25 -1.31 -8.92
C VAL A 378 -9.71 -2.72 -9.14
N GLY A 379 -9.99 -3.66 -8.22
CA GLY A 379 -9.50 -5.02 -8.33
C GLY A 379 -7.99 -5.15 -8.03
N PHE A 380 -7.40 -4.28 -7.22
CA PHE A 380 -5.97 -4.37 -6.86
C PHE A 380 -5.74 -5.36 -5.71
N THR A 381 -4.76 -6.25 -5.87
CA THR A 381 -4.26 -7.14 -4.82
C THR A 381 -2.79 -6.85 -4.55
N HIS A 382 -2.49 -6.42 -3.32
CA HIS A 382 -1.13 -6.06 -2.91
C HIS A 382 -0.18 -7.27 -2.83
N GLY A 383 -0.68 -8.44 -2.43
CA GLY A 383 0.08 -9.70 -2.34
C GLY A 383 1.00 -9.87 -1.13
N VAL A 384 1.37 -8.81 -0.42
CA VAL A 384 2.25 -8.87 0.78
C VAL A 384 1.81 -7.83 1.83
N LEU A 385 0.62 -8.01 2.39
CA LEU A 385 0.01 -7.04 3.30
C LEU A 385 0.46 -7.27 4.76
N ASN A 386 1.77 -7.37 4.96
CA ASN A 386 2.43 -7.43 6.27
C ASN A 386 2.33 -6.07 6.99
N THR A 387 2.51 -6.02 8.31
CA THR A 387 2.45 -4.75 9.05
C THR A 387 3.63 -3.82 8.74
N ASP A 388 4.76 -4.35 8.28
CA ASP A 388 5.87 -3.58 7.72
C ASP A 388 5.57 -3.02 6.32
N ASN A 389 4.45 -3.35 5.68
CA ASN A 389 4.01 -2.76 4.41
C ASN A 389 2.73 -1.94 4.58
N MET A 390 2.43 -1.50 5.81
CA MET A 390 1.30 -0.60 6.09
C MET A 390 1.84 0.77 6.45
N SER A 391 1.62 1.74 5.56
CA SER A 391 1.97 3.14 5.81
C SER A 391 1.09 3.73 6.91
N VAL A 392 1.71 4.48 7.84
CA VAL A 392 0.97 5.24 8.86
C VAL A 392 0.11 6.36 8.24
N LEU A 393 0.42 6.78 7.02
CA LEU A 393 -0.32 7.82 6.30
C LEU A 393 -1.45 7.27 5.42
N GLY A 394 -1.63 5.95 5.38
CA GLY A 394 -2.63 5.30 4.52
C GLY A 394 -2.27 5.31 3.04
N LEU A 395 -0.98 5.15 2.72
CA LEU A 395 -0.46 5.04 1.35
C LEU A 395 -0.26 3.58 0.95
N THR A 396 -0.52 3.25 -0.31
CA THR A 396 0.03 2.04 -0.96
C THR A 396 1.56 2.16 -0.95
N ILE A 397 2.26 1.13 -0.48
CA ILE A 397 3.71 1.16 -0.27
C ILE A 397 4.31 -0.23 -0.55
N ASP A 398 5.56 -0.28 -1.05
CA ASP A 398 6.31 -1.52 -1.29
C ASP A 398 5.64 -2.48 -2.29
N TYR A 399 5.61 -2.04 -3.54
CA TYR A 399 5.17 -2.83 -4.68
C TYR A 399 6.16 -3.98 -4.93
N GLY A 400 5.73 -5.20 -4.60
CA GLY A 400 6.43 -6.44 -4.97
C GLY A 400 5.54 -7.31 -5.87
N PRO A 401 5.08 -8.47 -5.39
CA PRO A 401 4.16 -9.33 -6.13
C PRO A 401 2.72 -8.80 -6.02
N PHE A 402 2.44 -7.62 -6.59
CA PHE A 402 1.08 -7.12 -6.73
C PHE A 402 0.42 -7.63 -8.02
N GLY A 403 -0.89 -7.50 -8.11
CA GLY A 403 -1.63 -7.73 -9.36
C GLY A 403 -2.99 -7.06 -9.34
N PHE A 404 -3.41 -6.54 -10.48
CA PHE A 404 -4.81 -6.18 -10.70
C PHE A 404 -5.57 -7.42 -11.20
N LEU A 405 -6.83 -7.53 -10.82
CA LEU A 405 -7.73 -8.55 -11.34
C LEU A 405 -7.92 -8.33 -12.85
N ASP A 406 -7.55 -9.35 -13.63
CA ASP A 406 -8.08 -9.53 -14.96
C ASP A 406 -9.50 -10.11 -14.82
N ALA A 407 -9.65 -11.43 -14.96
CA ALA A 407 -10.86 -12.13 -14.57
C ALA A 407 -11.14 -11.96 -13.06
N PHE A 408 -12.40 -11.67 -12.71
CA PHE A 408 -12.79 -11.54 -11.33
C PHE A 408 -12.66 -12.89 -10.60
N ASP A 409 -11.75 -12.95 -9.63
CA ASP A 409 -11.57 -14.08 -8.74
C ASP A 409 -11.35 -13.58 -7.31
N PRO A 410 -12.33 -13.78 -6.40
CA PRO A 410 -12.18 -13.42 -4.99
C PRO A 410 -10.95 -14.03 -4.31
N ASN A 411 -10.50 -15.20 -4.79
CA ASN A 411 -9.37 -15.93 -4.24
C ASN A 411 -8.05 -15.65 -4.97
N TYR A 412 -8.01 -14.66 -5.86
CA TYR A 412 -6.80 -14.28 -6.57
C TYR A 412 -5.73 -13.80 -5.59
N THR A 413 -4.54 -14.42 -5.66
CA THR A 413 -3.32 -13.88 -5.07
C THR A 413 -2.23 -13.89 -6.14
N PRO A 414 -1.57 -12.75 -6.40
CA PRO A 414 -0.42 -12.67 -7.30
C PRO A 414 0.84 -13.29 -6.69
N ASN A 415 0.89 -13.49 -5.36
CA ASN A 415 2.10 -13.91 -4.67
C ASN A 415 2.20 -15.44 -4.57
N THR A 416 3.23 -16.02 -5.19
CA THR A 416 3.48 -17.47 -5.16
C THR A 416 3.75 -17.99 -3.75
N THR A 417 4.40 -17.20 -2.89
CA THR A 417 4.65 -17.55 -1.47
C THR A 417 3.37 -17.56 -0.64
N ASP A 418 2.34 -16.82 -1.08
CA ASP A 418 1.03 -16.80 -0.42
C ASP A 418 0.12 -17.97 -0.84
N LEU A 419 0.45 -18.73 -1.89
CA LEU A 419 -0.44 -19.79 -2.42
C LEU A 419 -0.92 -20.84 -1.39
N PRO A 420 -0.10 -21.33 -0.43
CA PRO A 420 -0.55 -22.34 0.53
C PRO A 420 -1.69 -21.87 1.45
N GLY A 421 -1.71 -20.58 1.81
CA GLY A 421 -2.68 -20.01 2.76
C GLY A 421 -3.62 -18.96 2.20
N LYS A 422 -3.27 -18.35 1.05
CA LYS A 422 -3.96 -17.24 0.39
C LYS A 422 -4.34 -16.13 1.37
N ARG A 423 -3.46 -15.84 2.33
CA ARG A 423 -3.71 -14.86 3.40
C ARG A 423 -3.97 -13.49 2.80
N TYR A 424 -3.26 -13.15 1.73
CA TYR A 424 -3.31 -11.84 1.08
C TYR A 424 -4.08 -11.85 -0.24
N CYS A 425 -4.94 -12.85 -0.47
CA CYS A 425 -5.81 -12.84 -1.65
C CYS A 425 -6.78 -11.64 -1.64
N PHE A 426 -7.28 -11.30 -2.82
CA PHE A 426 -8.13 -10.12 -3.07
C PHE A 426 -9.23 -9.92 -2.01
N ALA A 427 -10.05 -10.96 -1.77
CA ALA A 427 -11.18 -10.89 -0.84
C ALA A 427 -10.77 -10.81 0.64
N ASN A 428 -9.54 -11.20 0.99
CA ASN A 428 -9.06 -11.17 2.37
C ASN A 428 -8.46 -9.82 2.79
N GLN A 429 -8.07 -8.97 1.84
CA GLN A 429 -7.41 -7.69 2.15
C GLN A 429 -8.18 -6.81 3.16
N PRO A 430 -9.53 -6.69 3.14
CA PRO A 430 -10.25 -5.90 4.15
C PRO A 430 -10.11 -6.44 5.57
N GLY A 431 -10.18 -7.77 5.73
CA GLY A 431 -10.00 -8.42 7.03
C GLY A 431 -8.56 -8.36 7.52
N VAL A 432 -7.59 -8.50 6.62
CA VAL A 432 -6.16 -8.32 6.94
C VAL A 432 -5.86 -6.88 7.32
N GLY A 433 -6.46 -5.89 6.67
CA GLY A 433 -6.32 -4.47 7.03
C GLY A 433 -6.79 -4.20 8.46
N LEU A 434 -7.96 -4.72 8.85
CA LEU A 434 -8.46 -4.63 10.23
C LEU A 434 -7.49 -5.29 11.21
N TRP A 435 -6.96 -6.47 10.86
CA TRP A 435 -5.97 -7.16 11.69
C TRP A 435 -4.70 -6.32 11.84
N ASN A 436 -4.19 -5.72 10.76
CA ASN A 436 -3.01 -4.84 10.81
C ASN A 436 -3.27 -3.58 11.66
N ILE A 437 -4.48 -3.01 11.65
CA ILE A 437 -4.86 -1.91 12.55
C ILE A 437 -4.83 -2.33 14.01
N ALA A 438 -5.31 -3.53 14.35
CA ALA A 438 -5.18 -4.06 15.71
C ALA A 438 -3.69 -4.19 16.12
N GLN A 439 -2.85 -4.65 15.19
CA GLN A 439 -1.40 -4.76 15.42
C GLN A 439 -0.69 -3.40 15.54
N PHE A 440 -1.24 -2.34 14.96
CA PHE A 440 -0.77 -0.95 15.10
C PHE A 440 -1.23 -0.32 16.43
N ALA A 441 -2.45 -0.59 16.88
CA ALA A 441 -2.97 -0.10 18.15
C ALA A 441 -2.19 -0.66 19.37
N GLY A 442 -1.68 -1.89 19.27
CA GLY A 442 -0.93 -2.55 20.35
C GLY A 442 0.27 -1.76 20.90
N PRO A 443 1.21 -1.32 20.05
CA PRO A 443 2.30 -0.41 20.43
C PRO A 443 1.81 0.87 21.12
N LEU A 444 0.75 1.50 20.62
CA LEU A 444 0.21 2.73 21.19
C LEU A 444 -0.39 2.50 22.59
N SER A 445 -1.10 1.40 22.79
CA SER A 445 -1.60 1.01 24.12
C SER A 445 -0.45 0.70 25.08
N SER A 446 0.60 0.04 24.61
CA SER A 446 1.77 -0.28 25.42
C SER A 446 2.55 0.98 25.85
N ALA A 447 2.52 2.02 25.02
CA ALA A 447 3.08 3.33 25.32
C ALA A 447 2.13 4.24 26.12
N GLU A 448 0.95 3.74 26.52
CA GLU A 448 -0.09 4.47 27.24
C GLU A 448 -0.60 5.71 26.47
N LEU A 449 -0.50 5.69 25.14
CA LEU A 449 -0.99 6.75 24.25
C LEU A 449 -2.49 6.65 23.99
N ILE A 450 -3.02 5.42 24.06
CA ILE A 450 -4.46 5.13 23.94
C ILE A 450 -4.85 4.07 24.97
N SER A 451 -6.05 4.21 25.52
CA SER A 451 -6.67 3.22 26.39
C SER A 451 -7.19 2.01 25.62
N LYS A 452 -7.61 0.97 26.34
CA LYS A 452 -8.23 -0.23 25.75
C LYS A 452 -9.54 0.08 25.02
N ASP A 453 -10.34 1.01 25.55
CA ASP A 453 -11.62 1.37 24.93
C ASP A 453 -11.40 2.21 23.67
N GLU A 454 -10.42 3.12 23.70
CA GLU A 454 -9.98 3.89 22.51
C GLU A 454 -9.41 2.95 21.43
N ALA A 455 -8.61 1.93 21.80
CA ALA A 455 -8.14 0.93 20.85
C ALA A 455 -9.28 0.12 20.21
N ASN A 456 -10.33 -0.22 20.97
CA ASN A 456 -11.53 -0.86 20.41
C ASN A 456 -12.27 0.07 19.44
N TYR A 457 -12.36 1.35 19.79
CA TYR A 457 -13.00 2.36 18.96
C TYR A 457 -12.26 2.55 17.62
N VAL A 458 -10.93 2.58 17.62
CA VAL A 458 -10.12 2.64 16.39
C VAL A 458 -10.46 1.51 15.42
N MET A 459 -10.60 0.28 15.93
CA MET A 459 -10.99 -0.89 15.12
C MET A 459 -12.42 -0.79 14.58
N GLU A 460 -13.35 -0.27 15.38
CA GLU A 460 -14.74 -0.01 14.95
C GLU A 460 -14.77 1.03 13.82
N ARG A 461 -14.04 2.13 13.97
CA ARG A 461 -13.94 3.20 12.97
C ARG A 461 -13.38 2.69 11.64
N TYR A 462 -12.37 1.82 11.65
CA TYR A 462 -11.93 1.12 10.44
C TYR A 462 -13.10 0.40 9.74
N GLY A 463 -13.84 -0.42 10.50
CA GLY A 463 -14.92 -1.25 9.96
C GLY A 463 -16.04 -0.41 9.33
N THR A 464 -16.50 0.63 10.04
CA THR A 464 -17.50 1.56 9.54
C THR A 464 -17.01 2.28 8.27
N LYS A 465 -15.83 2.89 8.34
CA LYS A 465 -15.27 3.66 7.22
C LYS A 465 -15.07 2.78 5.97
N PHE A 466 -14.57 1.56 6.13
CA PHE A 466 -14.39 0.63 5.00
C PHE A 466 -15.73 0.33 4.32
N MET A 467 -16.77 0.03 5.10
CA MET A 467 -18.08 -0.30 4.56
C MET A 467 -18.74 0.90 3.88
N ASP A 468 -18.62 2.10 4.44
CA ASP A 468 -19.16 3.33 3.85
C ASP A 468 -18.49 3.61 2.49
N GLU A 469 -17.16 3.54 2.43
CA GLU A 469 -16.39 3.78 1.21
C GLU A 469 -16.66 2.69 0.16
N TYR A 470 -16.66 1.42 0.55
CA TYR A 470 -16.93 0.31 -0.37
C TYR A 470 -18.33 0.41 -0.98
N GLN A 471 -19.35 0.72 -0.16
CA GLN A 471 -20.71 0.92 -0.66
C GLN A 471 -20.79 2.11 -1.62
N SER A 472 -20.13 3.23 -1.29
CA SER A 472 -20.07 4.41 -2.15
C SER A 472 -19.43 4.08 -3.50
N ILE A 473 -18.29 3.41 -3.49
CA ILE A 473 -17.56 2.99 -4.70
C ILE A 473 -18.45 2.10 -5.56
N MET A 474 -18.98 1.00 -5.01
CA MET A 474 -19.77 0.06 -5.79
C MET A 474 -21.04 0.71 -6.36
N THR A 475 -21.70 1.58 -5.59
CA THR A 475 -22.86 2.35 -6.06
C THR A 475 -22.51 3.20 -7.28
N LYS A 476 -21.40 3.96 -7.22
CA LYS A 476 -20.92 4.80 -8.33
C LYS A 476 -20.51 3.96 -9.54
N LYS A 477 -19.82 2.84 -9.34
CA LYS A 477 -19.40 1.93 -10.42
C LYS A 477 -20.58 1.36 -11.21
N LEU A 478 -21.75 1.19 -10.57
CA LEU A 478 -22.99 0.77 -11.22
C LEU A 478 -23.86 1.94 -11.72
N GLY A 479 -23.49 3.20 -11.46
CA GLY A 479 -24.29 4.36 -11.85
C GLY A 479 -25.63 4.45 -11.12
N LEU A 480 -25.70 3.97 -9.87
CA LEU A 480 -26.91 3.98 -9.04
C LEU A 480 -26.93 5.18 -8.09
N THR A 481 -28.12 5.54 -7.57
CA THR A 481 -28.29 6.58 -6.55
C THR A 481 -28.12 6.06 -5.13
N LYS A 482 -28.37 4.77 -4.90
CA LYS A 482 -28.32 4.10 -3.60
C LYS A 482 -27.64 2.74 -3.69
N TYR A 483 -27.02 2.30 -2.60
CA TYR A 483 -26.39 0.98 -2.53
C TYR A 483 -27.45 -0.14 -2.55
N ASN A 484 -27.38 -1.03 -3.53
CA ASN A 484 -28.25 -2.20 -3.63
C ASN A 484 -27.44 -3.49 -3.38
N LYS A 485 -27.52 -4.01 -2.14
CA LYS A 485 -26.74 -5.18 -1.70
C LYS A 485 -27.04 -6.43 -2.53
N GLN A 486 -28.30 -6.69 -2.84
CA GLN A 486 -28.74 -7.90 -3.55
C GLN A 486 -28.25 -7.87 -4.99
N LEU A 487 -28.41 -6.75 -5.69
CA LEU A 487 -27.96 -6.56 -7.07
C LEU A 487 -26.44 -6.73 -7.19
N ILE A 488 -25.68 -6.08 -6.31
CA ILE A 488 -24.21 -6.15 -6.30
C ILE A 488 -23.73 -7.56 -5.94
N SER A 489 -24.37 -8.23 -4.98
CA SER A 489 -23.99 -9.60 -4.61
C SER A 489 -24.21 -10.58 -5.76
N LYS A 490 -25.34 -10.47 -6.47
CA LYS A 490 -25.61 -11.27 -7.68
C LYS A 490 -24.61 -10.97 -8.80
N LEU A 491 -24.28 -9.68 -9.01
CA LEU A 491 -23.27 -9.28 -10.00
C LEU A 491 -21.92 -9.95 -9.71
N LEU A 492 -21.38 -9.76 -8.52
CA LEU A 492 -20.07 -10.28 -8.14
C LEU A 492 -20.04 -11.81 -8.22
N ASN A 493 -21.16 -12.48 -7.89
CA ASN A 493 -21.28 -13.92 -8.08
C ASN A 493 -21.20 -14.33 -9.55
N ASN A 494 -21.93 -13.65 -10.45
CA ASN A 494 -21.88 -13.95 -11.88
C ASN A 494 -20.48 -13.68 -12.46
N LEU A 495 -19.84 -12.55 -12.10
CA LEU A 495 -18.46 -12.25 -12.51
C LEU A 495 -17.49 -13.36 -12.07
N ALA A 496 -17.65 -13.89 -10.86
CA ALA A 496 -16.76 -14.91 -10.30
C ALA A 496 -16.94 -16.28 -10.95
N VAL A 497 -18.19 -16.67 -11.19
CA VAL A 497 -18.54 -17.96 -11.83
C VAL A 497 -18.07 -17.98 -13.27
N ASP A 498 -18.31 -16.90 -14.02
CA ASP A 498 -18.03 -16.82 -15.45
C ASP A 498 -16.64 -16.25 -15.76
N LYS A 499 -15.83 -15.96 -14.73
CA LYS A 499 -14.45 -15.42 -14.84
C LYS A 499 -14.37 -14.19 -15.75
N VAL A 500 -15.33 -13.30 -15.60
CA VAL A 500 -15.45 -12.08 -16.41
C VAL A 500 -14.40 -11.07 -16.02
N ASP A 501 -13.82 -10.37 -17.00
CA ASP A 501 -12.85 -9.30 -16.74
C ASP A 501 -13.47 -8.17 -15.91
N TYR A 502 -12.88 -7.91 -14.74
CA TYR A 502 -13.46 -6.99 -13.75
C TYR A 502 -13.52 -5.56 -14.29
N THR A 503 -12.42 -5.07 -14.84
CA THR A 503 -12.30 -3.69 -15.33
C THR A 503 -13.18 -3.45 -16.55
N ASN A 504 -13.07 -4.33 -17.55
CA ASN A 504 -13.79 -4.18 -18.82
C ASN A 504 -15.30 -4.33 -18.62
N PHE A 505 -15.76 -5.20 -17.71
CA PHE A 505 -17.18 -5.30 -17.39
C PHE A 505 -17.73 -3.96 -16.89
N PHE A 506 -17.12 -3.36 -15.88
CA PHE A 506 -17.60 -2.09 -15.33
C PHE A 506 -17.51 -0.94 -16.32
N ARG A 507 -16.48 -0.92 -17.18
CA ARG A 507 -16.37 0.08 -18.24
C ARG A 507 -17.49 -0.08 -19.28
N LEU A 508 -17.79 -1.30 -19.70
CA LEU A 508 -18.83 -1.60 -20.69
C LEU A 508 -20.25 -1.44 -20.15
N LEU A 509 -20.46 -1.67 -18.85
CA LEU A 509 -21.75 -1.53 -18.17
C LEU A 509 -22.35 -0.13 -18.37
N SER A 510 -21.51 0.89 -18.50
CA SER A 510 -21.93 2.27 -18.79
C SER A 510 -22.74 2.44 -20.08
N ASN A 511 -22.71 1.45 -20.98
CA ASN A 511 -23.45 1.46 -22.25
C ASN A 511 -24.82 0.76 -22.18
N VAL A 512 -25.19 0.14 -21.04
CA VAL A 512 -26.53 -0.40 -20.83
C VAL A 512 -27.51 0.77 -20.68
N LYS A 513 -28.59 0.76 -21.45
CA LYS A 513 -29.61 1.82 -21.45
C LYS A 513 -30.69 1.56 -20.40
N ALA A 514 -31.25 2.62 -19.83
CA ALA A 514 -32.38 2.54 -18.90
C ALA A 514 -33.71 2.38 -19.66
N ASP A 515 -33.83 1.33 -20.47
CA ASP A 515 -35.00 1.08 -21.33
C ASP A 515 -35.54 -0.35 -21.12
N PRO A 516 -36.71 -0.51 -20.47
CA PRO A 516 -37.32 -1.82 -20.24
C PRO A 516 -37.89 -2.44 -21.53
N GLY A 517 -37.98 -1.69 -22.63
CA GLY A 517 -38.47 -2.15 -23.93
C GLY A 517 -37.44 -2.90 -24.77
N ILE A 518 -36.17 -2.97 -24.34
CA ILE A 518 -35.11 -3.67 -25.08
C ILE A 518 -35.42 -5.18 -25.15
N PRO A 519 -35.46 -5.77 -26.36
CA PRO A 519 -35.67 -7.21 -26.52
C PRO A 519 -34.63 -8.05 -25.78
N GLU A 520 -35.04 -9.20 -25.24
CA GLU A 520 -34.18 -10.07 -24.43
C GLU A 520 -32.87 -10.49 -25.14
N ASN A 521 -32.95 -10.74 -26.45
CA ASN A 521 -31.80 -11.11 -27.28
C ASN A 521 -30.80 -9.95 -27.50
N GLU A 522 -31.18 -8.71 -27.19
CA GLU A 522 -30.37 -7.51 -27.34
C GLU A 522 -29.79 -6.99 -26.01
N LEU A 523 -30.36 -7.39 -24.86
CA LEU A 523 -29.96 -6.92 -23.52
C LEU A 523 -28.45 -7.06 -23.24
N LEU A 524 -27.81 -8.12 -23.74
CA LEU A 524 -26.39 -8.38 -23.49
C LEU A 524 -25.45 -7.77 -24.54
N VAL A 525 -25.97 -7.16 -25.62
CA VAL A 525 -25.15 -6.59 -26.69
C VAL A 525 -24.11 -5.59 -26.17
N PRO A 526 -24.42 -4.66 -25.25
CA PRO A 526 -23.42 -3.74 -24.69
C PRO A 526 -22.28 -4.42 -23.93
N LEU A 527 -22.52 -5.63 -23.40
CA LEU A 527 -21.59 -6.39 -22.56
C LEU A 527 -20.86 -7.52 -23.31
N LYS A 528 -21.14 -7.70 -24.61
CA LYS A 528 -20.66 -8.84 -25.41
C LYS A 528 -19.15 -9.01 -25.38
N ALA A 529 -18.38 -7.92 -25.34
CA ALA A 529 -16.92 -7.99 -25.30
C ALA A 529 -16.34 -8.46 -23.96
N ALA A 530 -17.10 -8.39 -22.87
CA ALA A 530 -16.72 -8.94 -21.56
C ALA A 530 -17.33 -10.34 -21.32
N LEU A 531 -18.50 -10.63 -21.89
CA LEU A 531 -19.21 -11.91 -21.75
C LEU A 531 -18.91 -12.84 -22.92
N LEU A 532 -17.63 -13.21 -23.06
CA LEU A 532 -17.17 -14.12 -24.12
C LEU A 532 -17.62 -15.57 -23.83
N ASP A 533 -18.18 -16.24 -24.84
CA ASP A 533 -18.46 -17.69 -24.84
C ASP A 533 -19.27 -18.23 -23.65
N ILE A 534 -20.28 -17.47 -23.20
CA ILE A 534 -21.20 -17.92 -22.14
C ILE A 534 -22.24 -18.93 -22.66
N GLY A 535 -22.37 -20.07 -21.96
CA GLY A 535 -23.39 -21.09 -22.26
C GLY A 535 -24.82 -20.61 -21.99
N LYS A 536 -25.84 -21.35 -22.49
CA LYS A 536 -27.26 -20.94 -22.43
C LYS A 536 -27.74 -20.61 -21.01
N GLU A 537 -27.51 -21.49 -20.04
CA GLU A 537 -27.92 -21.27 -18.64
C GLU A 537 -27.27 -20.03 -18.02
N ARG A 538 -25.99 -19.79 -18.34
CA ARG A 538 -25.27 -18.60 -17.86
C ARG A 538 -25.81 -17.33 -18.52
N LYS A 539 -26.19 -17.40 -19.80
CA LYS A 539 -26.85 -16.30 -20.53
C LYS A 539 -28.16 -15.88 -19.85
N GLU A 540 -29.00 -16.83 -19.45
CA GLU A 540 -30.25 -16.55 -18.71
C GLU A 540 -29.97 -15.85 -17.37
N ALA A 541 -28.93 -16.27 -16.64
CA ALA A 541 -28.53 -15.62 -15.39
C ALA A 541 -28.07 -14.16 -15.58
N TRP A 542 -27.37 -13.86 -16.68
CA TRP A 542 -26.97 -12.50 -17.03
C TRP A 542 -28.14 -11.65 -17.50
N ILE A 543 -29.01 -12.19 -18.34
CA ILE A 543 -30.25 -11.51 -18.78
C ILE A 543 -31.09 -11.11 -17.57
N SER A 544 -31.34 -12.05 -16.65
CA SER A 544 -32.09 -11.77 -15.42
C SER A 544 -31.45 -10.67 -14.59
N TRP A 545 -30.13 -10.67 -14.45
CA TRP A 545 -29.42 -9.62 -13.72
C TRP A 545 -29.52 -8.26 -14.41
N VAL A 546 -29.36 -8.20 -15.74
CA VAL A 546 -29.46 -6.96 -16.52
C VAL A 546 -30.88 -6.38 -16.48
N GLN A 547 -31.92 -7.23 -16.51
CA GLN A 547 -33.31 -6.78 -16.36
C GLN A 547 -33.53 -6.10 -15.01
N THR A 548 -33.12 -6.73 -13.90
CA THR A 548 -33.21 -6.09 -12.57
C THR A 548 -32.36 -4.82 -12.48
N TYR A 549 -31.19 -4.79 -13.14
CA TYR A 549 -30.39 -3.57 -13.20
C TYR A 549 -31.09 -2.44 -13.95
N ILE A 550 -31.72 -2.72 -15.09
CA ILE A 550 -32.49 -1.73 -15.88
C ILE A 550 -33.66 -1.19 -15.07
N GLU A 551 -34.38 -2.02 -14.32
CA GLU A 551 -35.46 -1.58 -13.42
C GLU A 551 -34.95 -0.53 -12.41
N GLU A 552 -33.79 -0.78 -11.78
CA GLU A 552 -33.16 0.17 -10.86
C GLU A 552 -32.71 1.46 -11.56
N LEU A 553 -32.23 1.36 -12.81
CA LEU A 553 -31.86 2.53 -13.62
C LEU A 553 -33.08 3.39 -13.95
N VAL A 554 -34.19 2.78 -14.33
CA VAL A 554 -35.46 3.48 -14.62
C VAL A 554 -35.98 4.18 -13.35
N GLU A 555 -35.97 3.49 -12.19
CA GLU A 555 -36.36 4.09 -10.91
C GLU A 555 -35.48 5.30 -10.54
N SER A 556 -34.19 5.27 -10.88
CA SER A 556 -33.26 6.36 -10.59
C SER A 556 -33.56 7.66 -11.34
N GLY A 557 -34.18 7.57 -12.53
CA GLY A 557 -34.47 8.72 -13.38
C GLY A 557 -33.26 9.45 -13.98
N ILE A 558 -32.04 8.91 -13.84
CA ILE A 558 -30.82 9.53 -14.37
C ILE A 558 -30.73 9.29 -15.88
N PRO A 559 -30.58 10.34 -16.72
CA PRO A 559 -30.38 10.19 -18.15
C PRO A 559 -29.16 9.33 -18.51
N ASP A 560 -29.28 8.52 -19.57
CA ASP A 560 -28.23 7.57 -19.97
C ASP A 560 -26.86 8.21 -20.20
N GLU A 561 -26.80 9.36 -20.88
CA GLU A 561 -25.53 10.05 -21.17
C GLU A 561 -24.87 10.60 -19.89
N GLU A 562 -25.67 11.15 -18.97
CA GLU A 562 -25.18 11.63 -17.67
C GLU A 562 -24.65 10.47 -16.83
N ARG A 563 -25.41 9.37 -16.75
CA ARG A 563 -25.00 8.16 -16.05
C ARG A 563 -23.72 7.58 -16.64
N LYS A 564 -23.62 7.51 -17.97
CA LYS A 564 -22.44 7.00 -18.67
C LYS A 564 -21.21 7.85 -18.37
N ALA A 565 -21.32 9.18 -18.42
CA ALA A 565 -20.22 10.08 -18.07
C ALA A 565 -19.78 9.89 -16.61
N ALA A 566 -20.73 9.83 -15.67
CA ALA A 566 -20.44 9.58 -14.26
C ALA A 566 -19.76 8.22 -14.02
N MET A 567 -20.26 7.15 -14.64
CA MET A 567 -19.65 5.82 -14.54
C MET A 567 -18.24 5.79 -15.15
N ASN A 568 -18.04 6.42 -16.31
CA ASN A 568 -16.73 6.44 -16.96
C ASN A 568 -15.67 7.22 -16.16
N SER A 569 -16.08 8.20 -15.35
CA SER A 569 -15.18 8.92 -14.44
C SER A 569 -14.67 8.08 -13.25
N VAL A 570 -15.33 6.96 -12.94
CA VAL A 570 -14.98 6.08 -11.80
C VAL A 570 -14.63 4.65 -12.20
N ASN A 571 -14.96 4.24 -13.43
CA ASN A 571 -14.63 2.94 -14.00
C ASN A 571 -13.47 3.12 -14.99
N PRO A 572 -12.24 2.74 -14.61
CA PRO A 572 -11.08 2.96 -15.46
C PRO A 572 -11.22 2.14 -16.74
N LYS A 573 -10.72 2.70 -17.84
CA LYS A 573 -10.53 1.98 -19.09
C LYS A 573 -9.21 1.20 -19.09
N TYR A 574 -8.19 1.77 -18.44
CA TYR A 574 -6.85 1.20 -18.38
C TYR A 574 -6.46 0.91 -16.93
N ILE A 575 -5.90 -0.27 -16.71
CA ILE A 575 -5.25 -0.65 -15.45
C ILE A 575 -3.89 -1.25 -15.77
N LEU A 576 -2.96 -1.22 -14.82
CA LEU A 576 -1.62 -1.75 -15.00
C LEU A 576 -1.63 -3.28 -14.89
N ARG A 577 -2.16 -3.95 -15.93
CA ARG A 577 -2.22 -5.41 -16.00
C ARG A 577 -0.82 -6.00 -15.99
N ASN A 578 -0.65 -7.15 -15.35
CA ASN A 578 0.67 -7.78 -15.21
C ASN A 578 1.33 -8.11 -16.55
N TYR A 579 0.56 -8.47 -17.58
CA TYR A 579 1.12 -8.73 -18.92
C TYR A 579 1.65 -7.46 -19.59
N LEU A 580 1.05 -6.30 -19.32
CA LEU A 580 1.53 -5.01 -19.84
C LEU A 580 2.88 -4.66 -19.21
N CYS A 581 3.00 -4.82 -17.89
CA CYS A 581 4.28 -4.71 -17.20
C CYS A 581 5.32 -5.65 -17.83
N GLN A 582 4.96 -6.92 -18.06
CA GLN A 582 5.90 -7.87 -18.64
C GLN A 582 6.34 -7.47 -20.04
N SER A 583 5.42 -7.03 -20.91
CA SER A 583 5.80 -6.56 -22.25
C SER A 583 6.75 -5.36 -22.22
N ALA A 584 6.58 -4.45 -21.26
CA ALA A 584 7.51 -3.34 -21.05
C ALA A 584 8.86 -3.78 -20.46
N ILE A 585 8.88 -4.81 -19.62
CA ILE A 585 10.11 -5.42 -19.10
C ILE A 585 10.88 -6.13 -20.22
N ASP A 586 10.20 -6.96 -21.01
CA ASP A 586 10.80 -7.76 -22.09
C ASP A 586 11.48 -6.86 -23.16
N THR A 587 10.92 -5.66 -23.40
CA THR A 587 11.50 -4.65 -24.30
C THR A 587 12.64 -3.87 -23.62
N ALA A 588 12.49 -3.50 -22.35
CA ALA A 588 13.52 -2.82 -21.58
C ALA A 588 14.79 -3.67 -21.40
N GLU A 589 14.68 -4.99 -21.25
CA GLU A 589 15.82 -5.92 -21.22
C GLU A 589 16.60 -5.94 -22.54
N GLN A 590 15.98 -5.51 -23.65
CA GLN A 590 16.62 -5.31 -24.95
C GLN A 590 17.08 -3.86 -25.16
N SER A 591 17.14 -3.06 -24.09
CA SER A 591 17.48 -1.64 -24.10
C SER A 591 16.48 -0.74 -24.87
N ASP A 592 15.24 -1.19 -25.08
CA ASP A 592 14.14 -0.36 -25.59
C ASP A 592 13.18 0.01 -24.46
N TYR A 593 13.19 1.28 -24.06
CA TYR A 593 12.42 1.78 -22.93
C TYR A 593 11.13 2.51 -23.35
N GLU A 594 10.80 2.55 -24.65
CA GLU A 594 9.64 3.28 -25.16
C GLU A 594 8.32 2.73 -24.64
N GLU A 595 8.20 1.42 -24.47
CA GLU A 595 6.97 0.81 -23.93
C GLU A 595 6.77 1.15 -22.44
N VAL A 596 7.85 1.27 -21.65
CA VAL A 596 7.78 1.74 -20.25
C VAL A 596 7.24 3.17 -20.21
N ARG A 597 7.80 4.07 -21.04
CA ARG A 597 7.37 5.48 -21.11
C ARG A 597 5.93 5.62 -21.60
N ARG A 598 5.55 4.81 -22.59
CA ARG A 598 4.17 4.78 -23.12
C ARG A 598 3.18 4.30 -22.08
N LEU A 599 3.50 3.22 -21.35
CA LEU A 599 2.66 2.75 -20.25
C LEU A 599 2.52 3.80 -19.15
N LEU A 600 3.60 4.47 -18.76
CA LEU A 600 3.53 5.57 -17.79
C LEU A 600 2.50 6.62 -18.22
N LYS A 601 2.57 7.09 -19.48
CA LYS A 601 1.62 8.10 -20.00
C LYS A 601 0.18 7.58 -20.04
N VAL A 602 -0.05 6.33 -20.43
CA VAL A 602 -1.40 5.74 -20.43
C VAL A 602 -1.97 5.66 -19.02
N MET A 603 -1.15 5.26 -18.05
CA MET A 603 -1.55 5.09 -16.64
C MET A 603 -1.79 6.41 -15.90
N GLN A 604 -1.35 7.55 -16.44
CA GLN A 604 -1.62 8.87 -15.86
C GLN A 604 -3.09 9.31 -16.01
N ASN A 605 -3.79 8.83 -17.05
CA ASN A 605 -5.19 9.17 -17.32
C ASN A 605 -6.05 7.91 -17.55
N PRO A 606 -6.16 7.02 -16.55
CA PRO A 606 -6.70 5.67 -16.75
C PRO A 606 -8.20 5.62 -17.04
N TYR A 607 -8.94 6.71 -16.77
CA TYR A 607 -10.38 6.82 -16.99
C TYR A 607 -10.75 7.34 -18.39
N ASP A 608 -9.82 8.02 -19.04
CA ASP A 608 -10.06 8.71 -20.30
C ASP A 608 -10.04 7.76 -21.50
N GLU A 609 -10.72 8.17 -22.56
CA GLU A 609 -10.53 7.58 -23.88
C GLU A 609 -9.22 8.12 -24.48
N GLN A 610 -8.28 7.23 -24.82
CA GLN A 610 -6.99 7.60 -25.37
C GLN A 610 -6.83 7.02 -26.78
N PRO A 611 -7.01 7.82 -27.85
CA PRO A 611 -6.93 7.35 -29.24
C PRO A 611 -5.60 6.65 -29.55
N GLY A 612 -5.65 5.47 -30.16
CA GLY A 612 -4.47 4.67 -30.51
C GLY A 612 -3.91 3.82 -29.36
N MET A 613 -4.50 3.92 -28.17
CA MET A 613 -4.10 3.16 -26.97
C MET A 613 -5.05 1.99 -26.68
N GLU A 614 -5.89 1.58 -27.63
CA GLU A 614 -6.90 0.52 -27.44
C GLU A 614 -6.27 -0.82 -27.06
N LYS A 615 -5.02 -1.09 -27.49
CA LYS A 615 -4.29 -2.30 -27.13
C LYS A 615 -4.11 -2.48 -25.62
N TYR A 616 -4.03 -1.38 -24.86
CA TYR A 616 -3.82 -1.39 -23.41
C TYR A 616 -5.08 -1.75 -22.59
N ALA A 617 -6.25 -1.72 -23.22
CA ALA A 617 -7.51 -2.15 -22.59
C ALA A 617 -7.86 -3.62 -22.88
N ARG A 618 -7.04 -4.32 -23.68
CA ARG A 618 -7.30 -5.70 -24.08
C ARG A 618 -7.13 -6.67 -22.92
N LEU A 619 -7.88 -7.77 -23.01
CA LEU A 619 -7.72 -8.93 -22.13
C LEU A 619 -6.29 -9.49 -22.22
N PRO A 620 -5.80 -10.15 -21.16
CA PRO A 620 -4.51 -10.82 -21.22
C PRO A 620 -4.44 -11.83 -22.36
N PRO A 621 -3.35 -11.84 -23.15
CA PRO A 621 -3.11 -12.87 -24.14
C PRO A 621 -2.80 -14.22 -23.46
N ALA A 622 -2.94 -15.34 -24.18
CA ALA A 622 -2.76 -16.68 -23.62
C ALA A 622 -1.38 -16.90 -22.94
N TRP A 623 -0.31 -16.27 -23.44
CA TRP A 623 1.03 -16.39 -22.84
C TRP A 623 1.15 -15.74 -21.46
N ALA A 624 0.25 -14.81 -21.11
CA ALA A 624 0.30 -14.05 -19.87
C ALA A 624 0.04 -14.90 -18.61
N TYR A 625 -0.55 -16.08 -18.76
CA TYR A 625 -0.90 -16.97 -17.65
C TYR A 625 0.28 -17.82 -17.13
N ARG A 626 1.52 -17.55 -17.57
CA ARG A 626 2.72 -18.24 -17.11
C ARG A 626 3.24 -17.68 -15.77
N PRO A 627 3.90 -18.50 -14.93
CA PRO A 627 4.66 -18.03 -13.77
C PRO A 627 5.68 -16.94 -14.17
N GLY A 628 5.88 -15.95 -13.30
CA GLY A 628 6.70 -14.77 -13.57
C GLY A 628 5.92 -13.61 -14.21
N VAL A 629 4.69 -13.84 -14.69
CA VAL A 629 3.82 -12.79 -15.25
C VAL A 629 2.58 -12.61 -14.37
N CYS A 630 1.66 -13.58 -14.38
CA CYS A 630 0.43 -13.50 -13.59
C CYS A 630 0.62 -13.91 -12.12
N MET A 631 1.68 -14.68 -11.84
CA MET A 631 2.11 -15.13 -10.51
C MET A 631 3.57 -14.74 -10.29
N LEU A 632 3.84 -14.07 -9.17
CA LEU A 632 5.05 -13.33 -8.87
C LEU A 632 5.58 -13.74 -7.49
N SER A 633 6.88 -13.57 -7.26
CA SER A 633 7.48 -13.81 -5.94
C SER A 633 7.77 -12.51 -5.21
N CYS A 634 8.15 -12.58 -3.93
CA CYS A 634 8.58 -11.39 -3.17
C CYS A 634 9.82 -10.67 -3.77
N SER A 635 10.52 -11.32 -4.70
CA SER A 635 11.63 -10.72 -5.46
C SER A 635 11.18 -10.01 -6.74
N SER A 636 9.88 -10.09 -7.08
CA SER A 636 9.26 -9.54 -8.30
C SER A 636 8.76 -8.12 -8.16
#